data_AF-A0AAN0IHW0-F1
#
_entry.id   AF-A0AAN0IHW0-F1
#
_cell.length_a   1.000
_cell.length_b   1.000
_cell.length_c   1.000
_cell.angle_alpha   90.00
_cell.angle_beta   90.00
_cell.angle_gamma   90.00
#
_symmetry.space_group_name_H-M   'P 1'
#
loop_
_entity.id
_entity.type
_entity.pdbx_description
1 polymer ?
#
loop_
_entity_poly.entity_id
_entity_poly.type
_entity_poly.pdbx_seq_one_letter_code
_entity_poly.pdbx_strand_id
1 'polypeptide(L)'
;MIRLSMLLEVFCLLILVSHQQVIAEVVTCNHNTPVCECTATNPNDVCEFRLDIEMLQTFTRYLLDEDEDSRGTAGSVWRINNGEWERVNPKDTLCGSSIDSTNCTQPFTVDGYTFRSFIAVNGRIPGPTLIVTEGQLVKVNVINRLASESVSVHWHGMHQRNSNWMDGVEHVTQCGIPPGASFTYIFKAEQYGTHWYHSHSGAQRTDGLFGALIVKEKEQGNLQYTAFLNKLTEMNIQQNTYVDNPGEHTLTFLDWQKSSSLDLFTLIHSTIRYFDIDKVSELSGSEPDRTRSSDNAEIGPVPYWSGLINGRGRHNDTDYSNSILSDFNVTAGNTYRFRLIGAQSLYAYRFSIEDHNLTVIATDGQFIEPVTVDYIIIHSGERYDFLLQTKAESDLVSTQQFMIRAVTLSFTVTSTYLQEQSAEAILNYNSDDTPSSEYAGIAARSQPVVERCTSTDECEALNCPFKNFPDNFNINCTHIHQLQLLTDYPGDLPDVATTANSPRLFFNFGFEGTRQTSTINGRNLKLPSASLAQLDASELTGIRNNEYCEDEKNENNEKKCDRDNTEEVISPDCYCTHVVDVEDSRSYELVISAVGPNPMSLGNFLFAHPVHLHGHYFHVVDIQFGKYNDNGELSDGNSDLNCGGDTLCVKPRWRNNRDYSTRKGMTGKISSKAPLKDTLLIPAGGYAVVYFKTDNPGWWFLHCHIEVHQLEGMGVIINEGGFKTPPPDGMNKCGDFPLATDQFISATAVTASPSPEPTLTTTTVVSTVFMPTTIQITPTNTNSGGGGGGGTKCFPPDAVVRTRNGPLLMKDVEIGMELLALSSNHELVYSPVILMLDVDDIKLANYTIIESSGNHKLTLTPNHLVHASKTNDISSSVPIFASQVKKGDKIFVAKSPDVIEAVEVVSTSSQVIKGAYAPLTREGTVVVNDVVASCYAVVNDHQFAHATFGPLRYLYDTFHTSLHSKQKQGIAWYPSMLQSLGKVFLDDSNYKPMKVEDLIKSSD
;
A
#
# COMPACT_ATOMS: atom_id res chain seq x y z
N MET A 1 -10.73 33.89 46.72
CA MET A 1 -9.89 33.50 45.56
C MET A 1 -9.79 31.99 45.35
N ILE A 2 -9.85 31.11 46.36
CA ILE A 2 -9.63 29.66 46.16
C ILE A 2 -10.86 28.90 45.59
N ARG A 3 -12.08 29.45 45.68
CA ARG A 3 -13.31 28.79 45.14
C ARG A 3 -13.62 29.06 43.66
N LEU A 4 -12.72 29.72 42.92
CA LEU A 4 -12.91 29.98 41.48
C LEU A 4 -12.02 29.10 40.58
N SER A 5 -10.94 28.50 41.09
CA SER A 5 -10.09 27.60 40.26
C SER A 5 -10.68 26.20 40.10
N MET A 6 -11.21 25.59 41.18
CA MET A 6 -11.85 24.25 41.08
C MET A 6 -13.05 24.23 40.13
N LEU A 7 -13.78 25.34 39.99
CA LEU A 7 -14.89 25.43 39.05
C LEU A 7 -14.42 25.56 37.59
N LEU A 8 -13.21 26.08 37.35
CA LEU A 8 -12.58 26.08 36.03
C LEU A 8 -12.01 24.68 35.68
N GLU A 9 -11.36 24.02 36.64
CA GLU A 9 -10.81 22.67 36.46
C GLU A 9 -11.89 21.62 36.22
N VAL A 10 -13.02 21.68 36.94
CA VAL A 10 -14.16 20.77 36.71
C VAL A 10 -14.85 21.04 35.36
N PHE A 11 -14.89 22.30 34.89
CA PHE A 11 -15.38 22.60 33.54
C PHE A 11 -14.42 22.13 32.45
N CYS A 12 -13.10 22.25 32.65
CA CYS A 12 -12.09 21.64 31.77
C CYS A 12 -12.18 20.11 31.77
N LEU A 13 -12.41 19.45 32.90
CA LEU A 13 -12.59 18.00 32.94
C LEU A 13 -13.86 17.56 32.20
N LEU A 14 -14.98 18.29 32.34
CA LEU A 14 -16.21 17.99 31.60
C LEU A 14 -16.08 18.23 30.08
N ILE A 15 -15.22 19.16 29.65
CA ILE A 15 -14.88 19.39 28.23
C ILE A 15 -13.83 18.38 27.73
N LEU A 16 -12.99 17.82 28.60
CA LEU A 16 -12.04 16.76 28.24
C LEU A 16 -12.67 15.36 28.22
N VAL A 17 -13.75 15.13 28.98
CA VAL A 17 -14.50 13.85 28.96
C VAL A 17 -15.48 13.76 27.79
N SER A 18 -15.68 14.83 27.01
CA SER A 18 -16.23 14.73 25.64
C SER A 18 -15.16 14.36 24.60
N HIS A 19 -14.21 13.48 24.96
CA HIS A 19 -13.42 12.77 23.95
C HIS A 19 -14.38 11.90 23.14
N GLN A 20 -14.59 12.27 21.88
CA GLN A 20 -15.27 11.44 20.91
C GLN A 20 -14.62 10.06 20.93
N GLN A 21 -15.44 9.01 21.07
CA GLN A 21 -15.02 7.72 20.54
C GLN A 21 -14.77 7.95 19.05
N VAL A 22 -13.51 7.82 18.63
CA VAL A 22 -13.15 7.71 17.22
C VAL A 22 -13.80 6.42 16.74
N ILE A 23 -14.89 6.56 15.98
CA ILE A 23 -15.56 5.42 15.36
C ILE A 23 -14.76 5.15 14.08
N ALA A 24 -14.11 3.99 14.00
CA ALA A 24 -13.49 3.56 12.76
C ALA A 24 -14.55 2.85 11.90
N GLU A 25 -14.74 3.33 10.67
CA GLU A 25 -15.46 2.60 9.63
C GLU A 25 -14.46 1.66 8.95
N VAL A 26 -14.63 0.36 9.15
CA VAL A 26 -13.84 -0.66 8.45
C VAL A 26 -14.50 -0.95 7.11
N VAL A 27 -13.95 -0.39 6.04
CA VAL A 27 -14.44 -0.58 4.68
C VAL A 27 -13.84 -1.86 4.13
N THR A 28 -14.68 -2.88 3.94
CA THR A 28 -14.21 -4.20 3.48
C THR A 28 -14.00 -4.18 1.96
N CYS A 29 -12.74 -4.11 1.56
CA CYS A 29 -12.31 -4.31 0.18
C CYS A 29 -11.96 -5.79 -0.07
N ASN A 30 -12.76 -6.50 -0.88
CA ASN A 30 -12.40 -7.80 -1.43
C ASN A 30 -12.39 -7.77 -2.97
N HIS A 31 -12.15 -8.93 -3.58
CA HIS A 31 -12.04 -9.07 -5.03
C HIS A 31 -13.32 -8.72 -5.80
N ASN A 32 -14.49 -8.82 -5.15
CA ASN A 32 -15.80 -8.49 -5.73
C ASN A 32 -16.19 -7.01 -5.54
N THR A 33 -15.48 -6.26 -4.68
CA THR A 33 -15.70 -4.82 -4.47
C THR A 33 -14.62 -4.01 -5.21
N PRO A 34 -14.83 -3.62 -6.48
CA PRO A 34 -13.89 -2.75 -7.22
C PRO A 34 -13.69 -1.37 -6.58
N VAL A 35 -14.66 -0.94 -5.77
CA VAL A 35 -14.76 0.40 -5.21
C VAL A 35 -15.03 0.28 -3.72
N CYS A 36 -14.28 1.01 -2.93
CA CYS A 36 -14.36 1.05 -1.47
C CYS A 36 -14.59 2.49 -1.02
N GLU A 37 -15.84 2.86 -0.78
CA GLU A 37 -16.20 4.19 -0.28
C GLU A 37 -16.38 4.20 1.23
N CYS A 38 -15.67 5.11 1.90
CA CYS A 38 -15.87 5.45 3.30
C CYS A 38 -17.05 6.43 3.43
N THR A 39 -18.11 6.01 4.13
CA THR A 39 -19.36 6.77 4.29
C THR A 39 -19.43 7.57 5.59
N ALA A 40 -18.41 7.45 6.46
CA ALA A 40 -18.32 8.11 7.75
C ALA A 40 -18.41 9.65 7.65
N THR A 41 -19.43 10.22 8.30
CA THR A 41 -19.78 11.64 8.18
C THR A 41 -19.10 12.55 9.22
N ASN A 42 -18.48 11.99 10.26
CA ASN A 42 -17.75 12.74 11.27
C ASN A 42 -16.26 12.85 10.87
N PRO A 43 -15.67 14.06 10.81
CA PRO A 43 -14.26 14.25 10.42
C PRO A 43 -13.23 13.54 11.32
N ASN A 44 -13.64 13.11 12.52
CA ASN A 44 -12.80 12.38 13.46
C ASN A 44 -13.00 10.85 13.40
N ASP A 45 -13.81 10.35 12.47
CA ASP A 45 -13.92 8.93 12.17
C ASP A 45 -12.75 8.47 11.29
N VAL A 46 -12.36 7.20 11.39
CA VAL A 46 -11.23 6.63 10.65
C VAL A 46 -11.74 5.73 9.54
N CYS A 47 -11.34 6.00 8.31
CA CYS A 47 -11.58 5.12 7.17
C CYS A 47 -10.50 4.03 7.15
N GLU A 48 -10.84 2.82 7.57
CA GLU A 48 -9.91 1.69 7.60
C GLU A 48 -10.11 0.77 6.40
N PHE A 49 -9.06 0.64 5.58
CA PHE A 49 -9.00 -0.21 4.41
C PHE A 49 -7.94 -1.32 4.59
N ARG A 50 -8.06 -2.39 3.82
CA ARG A 50 -7.11 -3.50 3.77
C ARG A 50 -6.72 -3.81 2.33
N LEU A 51 -5.42 -3.98 2.09
CA LEU A 51 -4.84 -4.36 0.80
C LEU A 51 -3.96 -5.60 0.99
N ASP A 52 -4.46 -6.76 0.58
CA ASP A 52 -3.66 -7.98 0.40
C ASP A 52 -2.96 -7.90 -0.97
N ILE A 53 -1.62 -7.92 -0.95
CA ILE A 53 -0.77 -7.84 -2.14
C ILE A 53 -0.31 -9.25 -2.49
N GLU A 54 -0.62 -9.73 -3.69
CA GLU A 54 -0.49 -11.14 -4.04
C GLU A 54 -0.08 -11.33 -5.50
N MET A 55 0.58 -12.45 -5.81
CA MET A 55 0.96 -12.80 -7.18
C MET A 55 -0.07 -13.75 -7.78
N LEU A 56 -0.75 -13.32 -8.84
CA LEU A 56 -1.71 -14.11 -9.61
C LEU A 56 -1.20 -14.32 -11.04
N GLN A 57 -1.85 -15.21 -11.78
CA GLN A 57 -1.54 -15.51 -13.17
C GLN A 57 -2.70 -15.10 -14.07
N THR A 58 -2.40 -14.47 -15.21
CA THR A 58 -3.43 -14.18 -16.22
C THR A 58 -4.09 -15.46 -16.70
N PHE A 59 -5.31 -15.35 -17.25
CA PHE A 59 -6.12 -16.48 -17.73
C PHE A 59 -6.49 -17.53 -16.66
N THR A 60 -6.16 -17.30 -15.40
CA THR A 60 -6.29 -18.29 -14.33
C THR A 60 -7.36 -17.88 -13.32
N ARG A 61 -8.23 -18.83 -12.96
CA ARG A 61 -9.23 -18.69 -11.91
C ARG A 61 -8.75 -19.42 -10.67
N TYR A 62 -8.79 -18.77 -9.52
CA TYR A 62 -8.35 -19.34 -8.25
C TYR A 62 -9.55 -19.71 -7.37
N LEU A 63 -9.43 -20.81 -6.65
CA LEU A 63 -10.41 -21.21 -5.64
C LEU A 63 -10.38 -20.23 -4.45
N LEU A 64 -11.58 -19.87 -3.99
CA LEU A 64 -11.82 -19.10 -2.77
C LEU A 64 -12.15 -20.07 -1.63
N ASP A 65 -11.40 -20.00 -0.54
CA ASP A 65 -11.62 -20.76 0.70
C ASP A 65 -12.68 -20.09 1.60
N GLU A 66 -13.08 -20.74 2.69
CA GLU A 66 -14.16 -20.29 3.59
C GLU A 66 -13.88 -18.91 4.24
N ASP A 67 -12.61 -18.48 4.30
CA ASP A 67 -12.15 -17.16 4.77
C ASP A 67 -11.77 -16.17 3.63
N GLU A 68 -12.13 -16.44 2.36
CA GLU A 68 -11.77 -15.70 1.13
C GLU A 68 -10.25 -15.61 0.78
N ASP A 69 -9.37 -16.22 1.57
CA ASP A 69 -7.92 -15.91 1.60
C ASP A 69 -6.99 -16.83 0.77
N SER A 70 -7.51 -17.89 0.12
CA SER A 70 -6.68 -18.93 -0.55
C SER A 70 -6.22 -18.61 -1.98
N ARG A 71 -6.34 -17.35 -2.41
CA ARG A 71 -5.97 -16.91 -3.75
C ARG A 71 -4.50 -17.25 -4.04
N GLY A 72 -4.20 -17.70 -5.27
CA GLY A 72 -2.84 -18.09 -5.69
C GLY A 72 -2.42 -19.55 -5.46
N THR A 73 -3.11 -20.35 -4.63
CA THR A 73 -2.63 -21.71 -4.26
C THR A 73 -3.07 -22.84 -5.19
N ALA A 74 -4.30 -22.76 -5.73
CA ALA A 74 -4.83 -23.70 -6.70
C ALA A 74 -5.79 -22.98 -7.65
N GLY A 75 -5.65 -23.26 -8.95
CA GLY A 75 -6.46 -22.60 -9.96
C GLY A 75 -6.56 -23.37 -11.27
N SER A 76 -7.50 -22.94 -12.11
CA SER A 76 -7.80 -23.53 -13.43
C SER A 76 -7.59 -22.49 -14.53
N VAL A 77 -7.05 -22.91 -15.67
CA VAL A 77 -6.75 -22.02 -16.81
C VAL A 77 -7.91 -22.01 -17.81
N TRP A 78 -8.33 -20.81 -18.18
CA TRP A 78 -9.42 -20.51 -19.10
C TRP A 78 -8.92 -19.63 -20.24
N ARG A 79 -9.63 -19.60 -21.36
CA ARG A 79 -9.39 -18.65 -22.45
C ARG A 79 -10.72 -18.17 -23.01
N ILE A 80 -10.68 -17.08 -23.75
CA ILE A 80 -11.83 -16.62 -24.52
C ILE A 80 -11.72 -17.22 -25.92
N ASN A 81 -12.84 -17.67 -26.46
CA ASN A 81 -12.96 -18.19 -27.81
C ASN A 81 -14.28 -17.64 -28.40
N ASN A 82 -14.18 -16.65 -29.29
CA ASN A 82 -15.32 -15.96 -29.89
C ASN A 82 -16.34 -15.40 -28.88
N GLY A 83 -15.86 -14.75 -27.83
CA GLY A 83 -16.65 -14.12 -26.77
C GLY A 83 -17.08 -15.06 -25.63
N GLU A 84 -16.94 -16.38 -25.79
CA GLU A 84 -17.26 -17.34 -24.73
C GLU A 84 -16.01 -17.78 -23.94
N TRP A 85 -16.16 -17.89 -22.62
CA TRP A 85 -15.13 -18.42 -21.73
C TRP A 85 -15.09 -19.95 -21.75
N GLU A 86 -13.96 -20.53 -22.17
CA GLU A 86 -13.74 -21.97 -22.20
C GLU A 86 -12.53 -22.41 -21.36
N ARG A 87 -12.64 -23.57 -20.70
CA ARG A 87 -11.53 -24.19 -19.96
C ARG A 87 -10.50 -24.74 -20.94
N VAL A 88 -9.22 -24.40 -20.74
CA VAL A 88 -8.11 -24.97 -21.52
C VAL A 88 -7.97 -26.47 -21.30
N ASN A 89 -8.24 -26.94 -20.08
CA ASN A 89 -8.33 -28.37 -19.75
C ASN A 89 -9.75 -28.73 -19.29
N PRO A 90 -10.59 -29.36 -20.13
CA PRO A 90 -11.96 -29.74 -19.76
C PRO A 90 -12.08 -30.75 -18.60
N LYS A 91 -10.98 -31.41 -18.22
CA LYS A 91 -10.92 -32.33 -17.06
C LYS A 91 -10.64 -31.62 -15.74
N ASP A 92 -10.25 -30.36 -15.77
CA ASP A 92 -10.04 -29.56 -14.56
C ASP A 92 -11.39 -29.16 -13.96
N THR A 93 -11.59 -29.49 -12.69
CA THR A 93 -12.82 -29.22 -11.95
C THR A 93 -12.61 -28.27 -10.77
N LEU A 94 -11.41 -27.70 -10.59
CA LEU A 94 -11.09 -26.87 -9.42
C LEU A 94 -12.03 -25.67 -9.27
N CYS A 95 -12.41 -25.02 -10.37
CA CYS A 95 -13.41 -23.94 -10.41
C CYS A 95 -14.75 -24.34 -11.05
N GLY A 96 -15.14 -25.62 -10.91
CA GLY A 96 -16.39 -26.13 -11.45
C GLY A 96 -16.46 -26.10 -12.98
N SER A 97 -17.68 -26.01 -13.51
CA SER A 97 -17.95 -26.06 -14.96
C SER A 97 -18.49 -24.77 -15.57
N SER A 98 -18.72 -23.72 -14.77
CA SER A 98 -19.24 -22.41 -15.23
C SER A 98 -18.31 -21.27 -14.81
N ILE A 99 -18.29 -20.21 -15.62
CA ILE A 99 -17.56 -18.96 -15.30
C ILE A 99 -18.16 -18.27 -14.06
N ASP A 100 -19.48 -18.34 -13.86
CA ASP A 100 -20.21 -17.66 -12.76
C ASP A 100 -20.13 -18.38 -11.40
N SER A 101 -19.20 -19.32 -11.23
CA SER A 101 -19.01 -20.02 -9.96
C SER A 101 -18.54 -19.06 -8.86
N THR A 102 -19.41 -18.81 -7.86
CA THR A 102 -19.14 -17.95 -6.68
C THR A 102 -17.94 -18.38 -5.85
N ASN A 103 -17.51 -19.64 -5.97
CA ASN A 103 -16.39 -20.18 -5.20
C ASN A 103 -15.02 -19.95 -5.87
N CYS A 104 -14.96 -19.21 -6.99
CA CYS A 104 -13.69 -18.89 -7.66
C CYS A 104 -13.64 -17.46 -8.16
N THR A 105 -12.43 -16.89 -8.18
CA THR A 105 -12.17 -15.58 -8.80
C THR A 105 -12.59 -15.57 -10.27
N GLN A 106 -12.87 -14.38 -10.78
CA GLN A 106 -12.92 -14.16 -12.22
C GLN A 106 -11.49 -14.21 -12.81
N PRO A 107 -11.31 -14.77 -14.02
CA PRO A 107 -10.02 -14.77 -14.69
C PRO A 107 -9.72 -13.41 -15.34
N PHE A 108 -8.49 -12.94 -15.19
CA PHE A 108 -8.02 -11.72 -15.86
C PHE A 108 -7.30 -12.10 -17.17
N THR A 109 -7.91 -11.82 -18.32
CA THR A 109 -7.21 -11.91 -19.62
C THR A 109 -6.15 -10.84 -19.82
N VAL A 110 -6.31 -9.71 -19.12
CA VAL A 110 -5.50 -8.50 -19.26
C VAL A 110 -5.52 -7.98 -20.70
N ASP A 111 -4.60 -8.42 -21.56
CA ASP A 111 -4.48 -8.05 -22.98
C ASP A 111 -5.06 -9.09 -23.96
N GLY A 112 -5.62 -10.20 -23.47
CA GLY A 112 -6.15 -11.26 -24.34
C GLY A 112 -5.08 -12.18 -24.96
N TYR A 113 -3.79 -11.98 -24.63
CA TYR A 113 -2.67 -12.70 -25.27
C TYR A 113 -1.64 -13.25 -24.28
N THR A 114 -1.25 -12.47 -23.28
CA THR A 114 -0.04 -12.70 -22.50
C THR A 114 -0.31 -13.56 -21.28
N PHE A 115 0.12 -14.83 -21.32
CA PHE A 115 0.08 -15.75 -20.18
C PHE A 115 1.30 -15.55 -19.26
N ARG A 116 1.14 -14.77 -18.18
CA ARG A 116 2.22 -14.46 -17.22
C ARG A 116 1.69 -14.23 -15.80
N SER A 117 2.60 -14.24 -14.82
CA SER A 117 2.31 -13.76 -13.46
C SER A 117 2.21 -12.24 -13.43
N PHE A 118 1.41 -11.72 -12.49
CA PHE A 118 1.17 -10.31 -12.25
C PHE A 118 0.89 -10.06 -10.76
N ILE A 119 1.02 -8.82 -10.31
CA ILE A 119 0.79 -8.45 -8.91
C ILE A 119 -0.61 -7.84 -8.81
N ALA A 120 -1.45 -8.52 -8.04
CA ALA A 120 -2.81 -8.11 -7.75
C ALA A 120 -2.90 -7.44 -6.38
N VAL A 121 -3.87 -6.54 -6.25
CA VAL A 121 -4.25 -5.95 -4.97
C VAL A 121 -5.69 -6.40 -4.67
N ASN A 122 -5.90 -7.12 -3.57
CA ASN A 122 -7.17 -7.79 -3.26
C ASN A 122 -7.70 -8.66 -4.41
N GLY A 123 -6.81 -9.41 -5.06
CA GLY A 123 -7.15 -10.34 -6.13
C GLY A 123 -7.54 -9.72 -7.48
N ARG A 124 -7.22 -8.45 -7.73
CA ARG A 124 -7.54 -7.74 -8.99
C ARG A 124 -6.42 -6.79 -9.47
N ILE A 125 -6.49 -6.45 -10.76
CA ILE A 125 -5.77 -5.35 -11.42
C ILE A 125 -6.80 -4.48 -12.17
N PRO A 126 -6.81 -3.14 -11.99
CA PRO A 126 -6.17 -2.40 -10.90
C PRO A 126 -6.73 -2.83 -9.55
N GLY A 127 -6.01 -2.47 -8.49
CA GLY A 127 -6.50 -2.55 -7.13
C GLY A 127 -7.78 -1.75 -6.89
N PRO A 128 -8.47 -1.97 -5.75
CA PRO A 128 -9.71 -1.26 -5.44
C PRO A 128 -9.53 0.26 -5.45
N THR A 129 -10.50 0.97 -6.03
CA THR A 129 -10.62 2.42 -5.93
C THR A 129 -11.01 2.78 -4.50
N LEU A 130 -10.11 3.44 -3.77
CA LEU A 130 -10.38 3.94 -2.42
C LEU A 130 -11.05 5.31 -2.55
N ILE A 131 -12.21 5.50 -1.93
CA ILE A 131 -12.96 6.76 -1.94
C ILE A 131 -13.12 7.24 -0.50
N VAL A 132 -12.63 8.45 -0.24
CA VAL A 132 -12.68 9.15 1.03
C VAL A 132 -13.11 10.61 0.80
N THR A 133 -13.34 11.37 1.86
CA THR A 133 -13.70 12.79 1.82
C THR A 133 -12.58 13.64 2.43
N GLU A 134 -12.36 14.82 1.86
CA GLU A 134 -11.40 15.82 2.31
C GLU A 134 -11.41 16.03 3.84
N GLY A 135 -10.27 15.74 4.46
CA GLY A 135 -10.01 15.89 5.89
C GLY A 135 -10.20 14.64 6.74
N GLN A 136 -10.75 13.54 6.21
CA GLN A 136 -10.83 12.25 6.92
C GLN A 136 -9.44 11.67 7.22
N LEU A 137 -9.34 10.89 8.31
CA LEU A 137 -8.15 10.11 8.62
C LEU A 137 -8.24 8.74 7.95
N VAL A 138 -7.27 8.45 7.09
CA VAL A 138 -7.19 7.21 6.31
C VAL A 138 -6.19 6.27 6.98
N LYS A 139 -6.59 5.01 7.16
CA LYS A 139 -5.76 3.92 7.66
C LYS A 139 -5.79 2.78 6.65
N VAL A 140 -4.64 2.36 6.13
CA VAL A 140 -4.57 1.23 5.18
C VAL A 140 -3.60 0.18 5.68
N ASN A 141 -4.12 -1.02 5.98
CA ASN A 141 -3.31 -2.18 6.32
C ASN A 141 -2.90 -2.91 5.04
N VAL A 142 -1.62 -2.82 4.67
CA VAL A 142 -1.03 -3.47 3.51
C VAL A 142 -0.34 -4.75 3.97
N ILE A 143 -0.71 -5.88 3.37
CA ILE A 143 -0.23 -7.22 3.73
C ILE A 143 0.51 -7.79 2.52
N ASN A 144 1.81 -8.03 2.66
CA ASN A 144 2.62 -8.58 1.58
C ASN A 144 2.52 -10.12 1.57
N ARG A 145 1.91 -10.69 0.54
CA ARG A 145 1.83 -12.14 0.28
C ARG A 145 2.68 -12.59 -0.90
N LEU A 146 3.54 -11.72 -1.44
CA LEU A 146 4.55 -12.11 -2.42
C LEU A 146 5.55 -13.08 -1.77
N ALA A 147 6.07 -14.03 -2.56
CA ALA A 147 6.91 -15.11 -2.02
C ALA A 147 8.35 -14.68 -1.69
N SER A 148 8.87 -13.65 -2.39
CA SER A 148 10.31 -13.33 -2.42
C SER A 148 10.65 -11.84 -2.46
N GLU A 149 9.67 -10.96 -2.62
CA GLU A 149 9.88 -9.53 -2.84
C GLU A 149 9.33 -8.72 -1.67
N SER A 150 10.03 -7.64 -1.28
CA SER A 150 9.46 -6.60 -0.43
C SER A 150 8.44 -5.75 -1.20
N VAL A 151 7.56 -5.07 -0.48
CA VAL A 151 6.54 -4.18 -1.05
C VAL A 151 6.49 -2.88 -0.26
N SER A 152 6.34 -1.74 -0.91
CA SER A 152 5.94 -0.48 -0.29
C SER A 152 4.87 0.19 -1.16
N VAL A 153 3.97 0.97 -0.56
CA VAL A 153 2.88 1.65 -1.28
C VAL A 153 3.00 3.15 -1.10
N HIS A 154 3.18 3.86 -2.21
CA HIS A 154 3.16 5.33 -2.27
C HIS A 154 1.72 5.83 -2.51
N TRP A 155 1.42 7.01 -1.95
CA TRP A 155 0.12 7.67 -2.02
C TRP A 155 0.22 8.92 -2.89
N HIS A 156 0.34 8.72 -4.21
CA HIS A 156 0.69 9.74 -5.19
C HIS A 156 -0.23 10.96 -5.12
N GLY A 157 0.37 12.13 -4.83
CA GLY A 157 -0.33 13.41 -4.66
C GLY A 157 -0.73 13.74 -3.22
N MET A 158 -0.59 12.81 -2.26
CA MET A 158 -0.76 13.11 -0.83
C MET A 158 0.51 13.75 -0.28
N HIS A 159 0.36 14.86 0.45
CA HIS A 159 1.52 15.59 0.97
C HIS A 159 2.19 14.90 2.17
N GLN A 160 1.54 13.96 2.86
CA GLN A 160 2.11 13.26 4.04
C GLN A 160 2.65 14.24 5.11
N ARG A 161 1.92 15.34 5.35
CA ARG A 161 2.34 16.40 6.29
C ARG A 161 2.50 15.84 7.70
N ASN A 162 3.70 15.99 8.26
CA ASN A 162 4.12 15.40 9.55
C ASN A 162 4.07 13.86 9.59
N SER A 163 4.04 13.20 8.43
CA SER A 163 3.93 11.74 8.28
C SER A 163 4.84 11.21 7.16
N ASN A 164 6.00 11.82 6.95
CA ASN A 164 6.93 11.49 5.85
C ASN A 164 7.29 9.99 5.76
N TRP A 165 7.40 9.25 6.86
CA TRP A 165 7.63 7.78 6.85
C TRP A 165 6.41 6.94 6.40
N MET A 166 5.26 7.57 6.14
CA MET A 166 4.08 6.96 5.51
C MET A 166 4.02 7.24 4.01
N ASP A 167 5.01 7.93 3.45
CA ASP A 167 5.08 8.27 2.02
C ASP A 167 5.36 7.06 1.13
N GLY A 168 5.88 5.95 1.64
CA GLY A 168 5.94 4.71 0.87
C GLY A 168 7.17 4.50 0.01
N VAL A 169 8.11 5.44 -0.06
CA VAL A 169 9.34 5.27 -0.86
C VAL A 169 10.30 4.31 -0.15
N GLU A 170 10.47 3.10 -0.69
CA GLU A 170 11.43 2.13 -0.18
C GLU A 170 12.85 2.72 -0.20
N HIS A 171 13.62 2.44 0.85
CA HIS A 171 14.97 2.97 1.11
C HIS A 171 15.09 4.49 1.33
N VAL A 172 14.05 5.30 1.09
CA VAL A 172 14.07 6.73 1.45
C VAL A 172 13.28 6.93 2.74
N THR A 173 11.96 6.87 2.68
CA THR A 173 11.07 7.19 3.80
C THR A 173 10.70 5.98 4.64
N GLN A 174 10.83 4.77 4.09
CA GLN A 174 10.64 3.53 4.85
C GLN A 174 11.47 2.36 4.29
N CYS A 175 11.54 1.29 5.08
CA CYS A 175 11.92 -0.04 4.57
C CYS A 175 10.71 -0.73 3.94
N GLY A 176 10.93 -1.61 2.98
CA GLY A 176 9.88 -2.41 2.39
C GLY A 176 9.26 -3.38 3.40
N ILE A 177 7.99 -3.71 3.16
CA ILE A 177 7.23 -4.73 3.90
C ILE A 177 7.75 -6.09 3.40
N PRO A 178 8.43 -6.92 4.22
CA PRO A 178 8.96 -8.19 3.75
C PRO A 178 7.84 -9.23 3.49
N PRO A 179 8.11 -10.29 2.70
CA PRO A 179 7.20 -11.42 2.50
C PRO A 179 6.55 -11.93 3.79
N GLY A 180 5.22 -12.02 3.79
CA GLY A 180 4.42 -12.50 4.92
C GLY A 180 4.21 -11.48 6.06
N ALA A 181 4.74 -10.26 5.95
CA ALA A 181 4.52 -9.18 6.92
C ALA A 181 3.43 -8.20 6.47
N SER A 182 3.04 -7.32 7.39
CA SER A 182 2.07 -6.26 7.16
C SER A 182 2.56 -4.92 7.70
N PHE A 183 2.16 -3.83 7.06
CA PHE A 183 2.40 -2.46 7.54
C PHE A 183 1.12 -1.63 7.41
N THR A 184 0.89 -0.74 8.38
CA THR A 184 -0.29 0.13 8.39
C THR A 184 0.10 1.56 8.08
N TYR A 185 -0.28 2.02 6.90
CA TYR A 185 -0.21 3.43 6.51
C TYR A 185 -1.30 4.22 7.24
N ILE A 186 -0.96 5.38 7.79
CA ILE A 186 -1.93 6.31 8.39
C ILE A 186 -1.60 7.72 7.94
N PHE A 187 -2.54 8.36 7.23
CA PHE A 187 -2.41 9.72 6.75
C PHE A 187 -3.76 10.41 6.72
N LYS A 188 -3.76 11.74 6.61
CA LYS A 188 -4.99 12.53 6.50
C LYS A 188 -5.19 12.94 5.04
N ALA A 189 -6.38 12.68 4.49
CA ALA A 189 -6.70 12.99 3.10
C ALA A 189 -6.99 14.48 2.93
N GLU A 190 -5.96 15.33 2.99
CA GLU A 190 -6.12 16.80 2.92
C GLU A 190 -6.17 17.34 1.48
N GLN A 191 -5.52 16.66 0.53
CA GLN A 191 -5.56 17.04 -0.88
C GLN A 191 -6.82 16.42 -1.52
N TYR A 192 -7.85 17.22 -1.77
CA TYR A 192 -9.02 16.75 -2.52
C TYR A 192 -8.68 16.46 -4.00
N GLY A 193 -9.60 15.81 -4.71
CA GLY A 193 -9.50 15.48 -6.13
C GLY A 193 -9.04 14.06 -6.44
N THR A 194 -8.48 13.88 -7.65
CA THR A 194 -8.10 12.58 -8.22
C THR A 194 -6.63 12.27 -7.95
N HIS A 195 -6.42 11.24 -7.14
CA HIS A 195 -5.12 10.70 -6.75
C HIS A 195 -5.09 9.20 -6.99
N TRP A 196 -3.96 8.57 -6.68
CA TRP A 196 -3.78 7.13 -6.84
C TRP A 196 -2.73 6.60 -5.87
N TYR A 197 -2.65 5.29 -5.75
CA TYR A 197 -1.60 4.60 -5.01
C TYR A 197 -0.93 3.58 -5.91
N HIS A 198 0.37 3.34 -5.71
CA HIS A 198 1.14 2.34 -6.46
C HIS A 198 2.29 1.78 -5.65
N SER A 199 2.87 0.67 -6.12
CA SER A 199 4.12 0.18 -5.53
C SER A 199 5.23 1.18 -5.76
N HIS A 200 6.06 1.37 -4.75
CA HIS A 200 7.32 2.09 -4.85
C HIS A 200 8.52 1.17 -4.55
N SER A 201 8.31 -0.14 -4.68
CA SER A 201 9.31 -1.22 -4.60
C SER A 201 9.55 -1.84 -5.97
N GLY A 202 10.83 -1.94 -6.37
CA GLY A 202 11.23 -2.55 -7.65
C GLY A 202 10.48 -1.96 -8.85
N ALA A 203 10.10 -2.81 -9.82
CA ALA A 203 9.25 -2.43 -10.95
C ALA A 203 7.77 -2.83 -10.74
N GLN A 204 7.33 -3.07 -9.50
CA GLN A 204 6.11 -3.87 -9.24
C GLN A 204 4.82 -3.25 -9.76
N ARG A 205 4.74 -1.93 -9.93
CA ARG A 205 3.55 -1.29 -10.51
C ARG A 205 3.35 -1.65 -11.99
N THR A 206 4.40 -2.03 -12.73
CA THR A 206 4.28 -2.51 -14.13
C THR A 206 3.54 -3.84 -14.21
N ASP A 207 3.45 -4.56 -13.09
CA ASP A 207 2.72 -5.83 -12.95
C ASP A 207 1.34 -5.68 -12.32
N GLY A 208 0.89 -4.46 -12.00
CA GLY A 208 -0.48 -4.21 -11.55
C GLY A 208 -0.65 -3.76 -10.11
N LEU A 209 0.43 -3.58 -9.33
CA LEU A 209 0.33 -3.02 -7.98
C LEU A 209 0.11 -1.50 -8.03
N PHE A 210 -1.13 -1.10 -8.35
CA PHE A 210 -1.66 0.26 -8.27
C PHE A 210 -3.18 0.26 -8.20
N GLY A 211 -3.77 1.38 -7.77
CA GLY A 211 -5.21 1.63 -7.80
C GLY A 211 -5.55 3.11 -7.55
N ALA A 212 -6.81 3.51 -7.75
CA ALA A 212 -7.21 4.90 -7.58
C ALA A 212 -7.46 5.28 -6.11
N LEU A 213 -7.19 6.54 -5.77
CA LEU A 213 -7.51 7.17 -4.49
C LEU A 213 -8.28 8.47 -4.78
N ILE A 214 -9.58 8.48 -4.56
CA ILE A 214 -10.41 9.65 -4.80
C ILE A 214 -10.73 10.32 -3.47
N VAL A 215 -10.32 11.57 -3.31
CA VAL A 215 -10.61 12.38 -2.14
C VAL A 215 -11.69 13.38 -2.52
N LYS A 216 -12.96 13.05 -2.23
CA LYS A 216 -14.12 13.89 -2.51
C LYS A 216 -13.99 15.25 -1.83
N GLU A 217 -14.34 16.31 -2.55
CA GLU A 217 -14.34 17.67 -2.05
C GLU A 217 -15.34 17.85 -0.91
N LYS A 218 -14.98 18.62 0.12
CA LYS A 218 -15.90 18.87 1.24
C LYS A 218 -17.00 19.86 0.85
N GLU A 219 -18.24 19.38 0.76
CA GLU A 219 -19.42 20.18 0.40
C GLU A 219 -19.56 21.51 1.19
N GLN A 220 -19.26 21.49 2.49
CA GLN A 220 -19.39 22.66 3.37
C GLN A 220 -18.03 23.29 3.71
N GLY A 221 -17.85 24.52 3.26
CA GLY A 221 -16.70 25.38 3.59
C GLY A 221 -15.53 25.30 2.60
N ASN A 222 -15.54 24.38 1.64
CA ASN A 222 -14.59 24.39 0.54
C ASN A 222 -15.00 25.45 -0.51
N LEU A 223 -14.24 26.56 -0.55
CA LEU A 223 -14.48 27.67 -1.49
C LEU A 223 -14.17 27.29 -2.94
N GLN A 224 -13.20 26.40 -3.18
CA GLN A 224 -12.83 25.92 -4.51
C GLN A 224 -13.97 25.08 -5.11
N TYR A 225 -14.52 24.16 -4.33
CA TYR A 225 -15.68 23.36 -4.74
C TYR A 225 -16.94 24.22 -4.95
N THR A 226 -17.18 25.21 -4.09
CA THR A 226 -18.27 26.18 -4.29
C THR A 226 -18.12 26.93 -5.62
N ALA A 227 -16.89 27.34 -5.96
CA ALA A 227 -16.61 28.00 -7.24
C ALA A 227 -16.79 27.05 -8.44
N PHE A 228 -16.41 25.77 -8.30
CA PHE A 228 -16.66 24.75 -9.31
C PHE A 228 -18.17 24.55 -9.58
N LEU A 229 -19.00 24.42 -8.54
CA LEU A 229 -20.46 24.30 -8.70
C LEU A 229 -21.10 25.54 -9.36
N ASN A 230 -20.60 26.74 -9.02
CA ASN A 230 -21.00 27.96 -9.72
C ASN A 230 -20.59 27.92 -11.21
N LYS A 231 -19.38 27.42 -11.52
CA LYS A 231 -18.88 27.30 -12.89
C LYS A 231 -19.70 26.32 -13.73
N LEU A 232 -20.13 25.18 -13.16
CA LEU A 232 -21.08 24.27 -13.81
C LEU A 232 -22.38 25.01 -14.19
N THR A 233 -22.90 25.83 -13.28
CA THR A 233 -24.10 26.63 -13.52
C THR A 233 -23.89 27.68 -14.62
N GLU A 234 -22.73 28.36 -14.65
CA GLU A 234 -22.35 29.29 -15.73
C GLU A 234 -22.24 28.59 -17.09
N MET A 235 -21.81 27.33 -17.11
CA MET A 235 -21.78 26.46 -18.29
C MET A 235 -23.16 25.90 -18.69
N ASN A 236 -24.24 26.28 -17.98
CA ASN A 236 -25.61 25.80 -18.13
C ASN A 236 -25.83 24.31 -17.78
N ILE A 237 -24.86 23.65 -17.14
CA ILE A 237 -24.97 22.27 -16.67
C ILE A 237 -25.87 22.28 -15.42
N GLN A 238 -26.99 21.58 -15.47
CA GLN A 238 -27.95 21.53 -14.36
C GLN A 238 -27.53 20.47 -13.33
N GLN A 239 -27.73 20.76 -12.05
CA GLN A 239 -27.35 19.85 -10.95
C GLN A 239 -28.02 18.46 -11.04
N ASN A 240 -29.19 18.36 -11.68
CA ASN A 240 -29.92 17.11 -11.87
C ASN A 240 -29.51 16.31 -13.13
N THR A 241 -28.69 16.89 -14.02
CA THR A 241 -28.11 16.21 -15.18
C THR A 241 -26.61 15.99 -15.03
N TYR A 242 -25.98 16.62 -14.04
CA TYR A 242 -24.59 16.38 -13.66
C TYR A 242 -24.46 15.10 -12.83
N VAL A 243 -23.53 14.22 -13.22
CA VAL A 243 -23.24 12.95 -12.54
C VAL A 243 -21.77 12.89 -12.17
N ASP A 244 -21.49 12.75 -10.87
CA ASP A 244 -20.16 12.49 -10.35
C ASP A 244 -20.14 11.14 -9.61
N ASN A 245 -19.84 10.06 -10.34
CA ASN A 245 -19.66 8.73 -9.77
C ASN A 245 -18.23 8.22 -10.03
N PRO A 246 -17.25 8.53 -9.14
CA PRO A 246 -15.87 8.05 -9.26
C PRO A 246 -15.72 6.52 -9.23
N GLY A 247 -16.70 5.77 -8.72
CA GLY A 247 -16.65 4.31 -8.70
C GLY A 247 -16.78 3.67 -10.10
N GLU A 248 -17.46 4.35 -11.01
CA GLU A 248 -17.70 3.89 -12.39
C GLU A 248 -16.88 4.68 -13.42
N HIS A 249 -16.64 5.98 -13.18
CA HIS A 249 -16.10 6.91 -14.19
C HIS A 249 -14.62 7.28 -13.97
N THR A 250 -13.86 6.43 -13.27
CA THR A 250 -12.41 6.56 -13.14
C THR A 250 -11.71 5.62 -14.12
N LEU A 251 -10.79 6.15 -14.93
CA LEU A 251 -9.95 5.41 -15.87
C LEU A 251 -8.49 5.45 -15.40
N THR A 252 -7.86 4.28 -15.30
CA THR A 252 -6.42 4.13 -15.09
C THR A 252 -5.79 3.53 -16.34
N PHE A 253 -4.69 4.11 -16.82
CA PHE A 253 -3.91 3.58 -17.94
C PHE A 253 -2.71 2.78 -17.47
N LEU A 254 -2.43 1.63 -18.10
CA LEU A 254 -1.19 0.89 -17.93
C LEU A 254 -0.69 0.39 -19.29
N ASP A 255 0.60 0.56 -19.57
CA ASP A 255 1.28 -0.10 -20.67
C ASP A 255 1.77 -1.49 -20.21
N TRP A 256 1.12 -2.53 -20.73
CA TRP A 256 1.33 -3.90 -20.32
C TRP A 256 2.51 -4.52 -21.05
N GLN A 257 3.51 -4.97 -20.30
CA GLN A 257 4.69 -5.64 -20.83
C GLN A 257 4.57 -7.17 -20.83
N LYS A 258 5.32 -7.81 -21.73
CA LYS A 258 5.41 -9.29 -21.84
C LYS A 258 6.15 -9.94 -20.67
N SER A 259 7.24 -9.31 -20.23
CA SER A 259 8.08 -9.77 -19.12
C SER A 259 7.44 -9.42 -17.78
N SER A 260 7.80 -10.13 -16.71
CA SER A 260 7.39 -9.71 -15.36
C SER A 260 8.17 -8.49 -14.89
N SER A 261 7.65 -7.80 -13.89
CA SER A 261 8.33 -6.71 -13.18
C SER A 261 9.67 -7.15 -12.61
N LEU A 262 9.77 -8.39 -12.08
CA LEU A 262 11.02 -8.95 -11.57
C LEU A 262 12.05 -9.19 -12.68
N ASP A 263 11.63 -9.67 -13.86
CA ASP A 263 12.51 -9.81 -15.02
C ASP A 263 13.01 -8.44 -15.52
N LEU A 264 12.11 -7.45 -15.59
CA LEU A 264 12.41 -6.08 -16.00
C LEU A 264 13.40 -5.41 -15.02
N PHE A 265 13.11 -5.49 -13.72
CA PHE A 265 13.96 -4.99 -12.64
C PHE A 265 15.35 -5.64 -12.70
N THR A 266 15.40 -6.97 -12.83
CA THR A 266 16.66 -7.73 -12.92
C THR A 266 17.45 -7.35 -14.16
N LEU A 267 16.79 -7.19 -15.32
CA LEU A 267 17.44 -6.75 -16.55
C LEU A 267 18.08 -5.38 -16.37
N ILE A 268 17.34 -4.39 -15.87
CA ILE A 268 17.83 -3.01 -15.65
C ILE A 268 19.00 -2.99 -14.64
N HIS A 269 18.85 -3.66 -13.50
CA HIS A 269 19.92 -3.71 -12.49
C HIS A 269 21.14 -4.51 -12.98
N SER A 270 20.94 -5.44 -13.93
CA SER A 270 22.03 -6.14 -14.60
C SER A 270 22.72 -5.29 -15.66
N THR A 271 22.02 -4.48 -16.48
CA THR A 271 22.69 -3.60 -17.47
C THR A 271 23.57 -2.55 -16.78
N ILE A 272 23.25 -2.19 -15.54
CA ILE A 272 24.06 -1.31 -14.71
C ILE A 272 25.38 -1.99 -14.24
N ARG A 273 25.48 -3.33 -14.09
CA ARG A 273 26.68 -4.00 -13.50
C ARG A 273 27.16 -5.36 -14.06
N TYR A 274 26.50 -5.99 -15.03
CA TYR A 274 26.65 -7.44 -15.27
C TYR A 274 27.73 -7.88 -16.28
N PHE A 275 28.21 -6.97 -17.13
CA PHE A 275 29.28 -7.28 -18.09
C PHE A 275 30.49 -6.35 -17.95
N ASP A 276 31.66 -6.95 -18.06
CA ASP A 276 32.95 -6.28 -18.25
C ASP A 276 32.88 -5.41 -19.52
N ILE A 277 33.08 -4.10 -19.36
CA ILE A 277 32.52 -3.10 -20.28
C ILE A 277 33.21 -3.10 -21.65
N ASP A 278 34.44 -3.61 -21.71
CA ASP A 278 35.26 -3.78 -22.91
C ASP A 278 34.66 -4.74 -23.96
N LYS A 279 33.62 -5.49 -23.60
CA LYS A 279 32.98 -6.52 -24.46
C LYS A 279 31.53 -6.25 -24.82
N VAL A 280 30.95 -5.11 -24.44
CA VAL A 280 29.55 -4.78 -24.80
C VAL A 280 29.35 -4.74 -26.33
N SER A 281 30.39 -4.40 -27.09
CA SER A 281 30.40 -4.48 -28.56
C SER A 281 30.31 -5.90 -29.14
N GLU A 282 30.59 -6.95 -28.35
CA GLU A 282 30.39 -8.36 -28.74
C GLU A 282 28.91 -8.81 -28.57
N LEU A 283 28.09 -8.03 -27.87
CA LEU A 283 26.65 -8.30 -27.61
C LEU A 283 25.72 -7.62 -28.63
N SER A 284 26.24 -7.14 -29.77
CA SER A 284 25.46 -6.47 -30.82
C SER A 284 24.49 -7.42 -31.53
N GLY A 285 23.34 -7.67 -30.92
CA GLY A 285 22.10 -7.90 -31.66
C GLY A 285 21.74 -6.65 -32.47
N SER A 286 20.73 -6.76 -33.35
CA SER A 286 20.13 -5.57 -33.95
C SER A 286 19.59 -4.66 -32.83
N GLU A 287 20.02 -3.39 -32.81
CA GLU A 287 19.39 -2.34 -31.99
C GLU A 287 17.86 -2.45 -32.14
N PRO A 288 17.09 -2.53 -31.03
CA PRO A 288 15.65 -2.50 -31.13
C PRO A 288 15.18 -1.16 -31.69
N ASP A 289 14.21 -1.16 -32.59
CA ASP A 289 13.65 0.05 -33.19
C ASP A 289 13.03 0.94 -32.09
N ARG A 290 13.76 1.99 -31.67
CA ARG A 290 13.29 2.94 -30.65
C ARG A 290 12.07 3.71 -31.17
N THR A 291 10.98 3.72 -30.41
CA THR A 291 9.76 4.44 -30.78
C THR A 291 9.93 5.95 -30.57
N ARG A 292 9.54 6.75 -31.56
CA ARG A 292 9.73 8.21 -31.60
C ARG A 292 8.46 8.99 -31.88
N SER A 293 8.39 10.22 -31.38
CA SER A 293 7.29 11.16 -31.61
C SER A 293 7.47 11.95 -32.91
N SER A 294 6.45 12.75 -33.26
CA SER A 294 6.43 13.57 -34.49
C SER A 294 7.57 14.59 -34.58
N ASP A 295 8.16 14.97 -33.45
CA ASP A 295 9.33 15.84 -33.37
C ASP A 295 10.67 15.07 -33.32
N ASN A 296 10.67 13.76 -33.56
CA ASN A 296 11.83 12.86 -33.52
C ASN A 296 12.46 12.66 -32.12
N ALA A 297 11.80 13.11 -31.05
CA ALA A 297 12.13 12.73 -29.67
C ALA A 297 11.77 11.26 -29.40
N GLU A 298 12.44 10.64 -28.44
CA GLU A 298 12.21 9.24 -28.03
C GLU A 298 11.07 9.15 -27.01
N ILE A 299 10.18 8.16 -27.19
CA ILE A 299 9.01 7.92 -26.32
C ILE A 299 9.21 6.68 -25.44
N GLY A 300 10.03 5.71 -25.90
CA GLY A 300 10.19 4.43 -25.23
C GLY A 300 11.47 3.70 -25.65
N PRO A 301 12.32 3.27 -24.69
CA PRO A 301 13.48 2.41 -24.97
C PRO A 301 13.10 0.92 -25.02
N VAL A 302 11.94 0.55 -24.49
CA VAL A 302 11.35 -0.80 -24.56
C VAL A 302 10.18 -0.77 -25.54
N PRO A 303 10.12 -1.65 -26.56
CA PRO A 303 8.99 -1.69 -27.49
C PRO A 303 7.64 -1.85 -26.80
N TYR A 304 6.66 -1.06 -27.24
CA TYR A 304 5.28 -1.20 -26.79
C TYR A 304 4.72 -2.59 -27.08
N TRP A 305 4.09 -3.19 -26.06
CA TRP A 305 3.52 -4.53 -26.16
C TRP A 305 1.99 -4.52 -26.14
N SER A 306 1.36 -3.94 -25.11
CA SER A 306 -0.10 -3.72 -25.07
C SER A 306 -0.47 -2.57 -24.14
N GLY A 307 -1.73 -2.11 -24.22
CA GLY A 307 -2.26 -1.07 -23.35
C GLY A 307 -3.55 -1.52 -22.67
N LEU A 308 -3.73 -1.11 -21.42
CA LEU A 308 -4.89 -1.42 -20.59
C LEU A 308 -5.61 -0.15 -20.16
N ILE A 309 -6.94 -0.20 -20.16
CA ILE A 309 -7.82 0.74 -19.48
C ILE A 309 -8.55 -0.05 -18.39
N ASN A 310 -8.36 0.33 -17.13
CA ASN A 310 -8.89 -0.40 -15.96
C ASN A 310 -8.58 -1.91 -15.98
N GLY A 311 -7.34 -2.27 -16.31
CA GLY A 311 -6.83 -3.66 -16.23
C GLY A 311 -7.29 -4.58 -17.36
N ARG A 312 -8.01 -4.03 -18.35
CA ARG A 312 -8.50 -4.73 -19.53
C ARG A 312 -7.98 -4.05 -20.80
N GLY A 313 -7.72 -4.84 -21.85
CA GLY A 313 -7.17 -4.35 -23.11
C GLY A 313 -7.03 -5.48 -24.12
N ARG A 314 -6.25 -5.20 -25.18
CA ARG A 314 -6.09 -6.10 -26.32
C ARG A 314 -4.68 -5.97 -26.92
N HIS A 315 -3.98 -7.10 -27.10
CA HIS A 315 -2.76 -7.17 -27.90
C HIS A 315 -3.10 -7.17 -29.40
N ASN A 316 -2.30 -6.51 -30.24
CA ASN A 316 -2.64 -6.33 -31.65
C ASN A 316 -2.76 -7.64 -32.46
N ASP A 317 -2.03 -8.70 -32.08
CA ASP A 317 -2.18 -10.05 -32.66
C ASP A 317 -3.40 -10.83 -32.14
N THR A 318 -4.29 -10.21 -31.36
CA THR A 318 -5.49 -10.84 -30.81
C THR A 318 -6.75 -10.28 -31.46
N ASP A 319 -7.57 -11.16 -32.03
CA ASP A 319 -8.92 -10.83 -32.49
C ASP A 319 -9.74 -10.25 -31.33
N TYR A 320 -10.47 -9.16 -31.58
CA TYR A 320 -11.33 -8.51 -30.59
C TYR A 320 -12.26 -9.47 -29.84
N SER A 321 -12.79 -10.50 -30.51
CA SER A 321 -13.67 -11.49 -29.88
C SER A 321 -12.98 -12.38 -28.85
N ASN A 322 -11.65 -12.40 -28.80
CA ASN A 322 -10.84 -13.17 -27.85
C ASN A 322 -10.22 -12.29 -26.74
N SER A 323 -10.60 -11.01 -26.66
CA SER A 323 -10.27 -10.08 -25.57
C SER A 323 -11.54 -9.55 -24.88
N ILE A 324 -11.39 -8.89 -23.74
CA ILE A 324 -12.47 -8.12 -23.10
C ILE A 324 -11.91 -6.72 -22.83
N LEU A 325 -12.66 -5.69 -23.18
CA LEU A 325 -12.31 -4.29 -22.91
C LEU A 325 -13.04 -3.81 -21.65
N SER A 326 -12.75 -2.60 -21.18
CA SER A 326 -13.54 -1.97 -20.12
C SER A 326 -14.73 -1.23 -20.71
N ASP A 327 -15.91 -1.41 -20.15
CA ASP A 327 -17.13 -0.69 -20.51
C ASP A 327 -17.40 0.43 -19.49
N PHE A 328 -17.79 1.61 -19.98
CA PHE A 328 -18.19 2.77 -19.21
C PHE A 328 -19.62 3.16 -19.60
N ASN A 329 -20.58 2.88 -18.72
CA ASN A 329 -22.00 3.02 -18.99
C ASN A 329 -22.49 4.44 -18.67
N VAL A 330 -23.14 5.11 -19.63
CA VAL A 330 -23.69 6.46 -19.47
C VAL A 330 -25.15 6.54 -19.91
N THR A 331 -25.88 7.47 -19.31
CA THR A 331 -27.25 7.85 -19.71
C THR A 331 -27.24 9.06 -20.63
N ALA A 332 -28.00 8.99 -21.73
CA ALA A 332 -28.15 10.05 -22.71
C ALA A 332 -28.64 11.39 -22.10
N GLY A 333 -28.11 12.51 -22.59
CA GLY A 333 -28.44 13.88 -22.17
C GLY A 333 -27.75 14.38 -20.88
N ASN A 334 -27.14 13.51 -20.08
CA ASN A 334 -26.44 13.88 -18.84
C ASN A 334 -25.00 14.37 -19.10
N THR A 335 -24.38 14.98 -18.08
CA THR A 335 -22.97 15.40 -18.07
C THR A 335 -22.21 14.63 -16.99
N TYR A 336 -21.18 13.86 -17.35
CA TYR A 336 -20.43 13.01 -16.40
C TYR A 336 -19.05 13.59 -16.09
N ARG A 337 -18.63 13.58 -14.81
CA ARG A 337 -17.22 13.80 -14.43
C ARG A 337 -16.44 12.50 -14.51
N PHE A 338 -15.60 12.38 -15.53
CA PHE A 338 -14.61 11.32 -15.65
C PHE A 338 -13.27 11.75 -15.04
N ARG A 339 -12.51 10.76 -14.57
CA ARG A 339 -11.20 10.93 -13.91
C ARG A 339 -10.16 10.08 -14.61
N LEU A 340 -9.08 10.67 -15.08
CA LEU A 340 -7.98 10.02 -15.79
C LEU A 340 -6.77 9.94 -14.86
N ILE A 341 -6.18 8.74 -14.75
CA ILE A 341 -4.98 8.47 -13.96
C ILE A 341 -3.92 7.84 -14.86
N GLY A 342 -2.78 8.52 -14.97
CA GLY A 342 -1.63 8.06 -15.74
C GLY A 342 -0.78 7.04 -14.98
N ALA A 343 -1.25 5.80 -14.85
CA ALA A 343 -0.52 4.74 -14.14
C ALA A 343 0.54 4.00 -15.01
N GLN A 344 0.76 4.42 -16.27
CA GLN A 344 1.71 3.79 -17.19
C GLN A 344 3.12 3.75 -16.63
N SER A 345 3.89 2.73 -16.97
CA SER A 345 5.30 2.58 -16.64
C SER A 345 6.24 3.42 -17.53
N LEU A 346 5.87 3.63 -18.80
CA LEU A 346 6.76 4.24 -19.79
C LEU A 346 6.03 5.18 -20.77
N TYR A 347 5.00 4.67 -21.44
CA TYR A 347 4.38 5.33 -22.59
C TYR A 347 3.36 6.40 -22.21
N ALA A 348 3.56 7.60 -22.75
CA ALA A 348 2.54 8.63 -22.78
C ALA A 348 1.41 8.27 -23.77
N TYR A 349 0.17 8.59 -23.42
CA TYR A 349 -0.99 8.35 -24.26
C TYR A 349 -1.70 9.64 -24.64
N ARG A 350 -2.07 9.76 -25.92
CA ARG A 350 -3.08 10.67 -26.43
C ARG A 350 -4.46 10.04 -26.22
N PHE A 351 -5.17 10.49 -25.19
CA PHE A 351 -6.50 10.03 -24.84
C PHE A 351 -7.59 10.78 -25.64
N SER A 352 -8.59 10.05 -26.13
CA SER A 352 -9.83 10.61 -26.68
C SER A 352 -11.02 9.65 -26.58
N ILE A 353 -12.21 10.21 -26.78
CA ILE A 353 -13.46 9.47 -26.98
C ILE A 353 -13.96 9.77 -28.40
N GLU A 354 -14.42 8.74 -29.11
CA GLU A 354 -15.02 8.86 -30.45
C GLU A 354 -16.25 9.76 -30.41
N ASP A 355 -16.32 10.76 -31.31
CA ASP A 355 -17.49 11.63 -31.50
C ASP A 355 -17.92 12.39 -30.22
N HIS A 356 -16.97 12.66 -29.32
CA HIS A 356 -17.16 13.48 -28.12
C HIS A 356 -15.95 14.40 -27.90
N ASN A 357 -16.21 15.56 -27.29
CA ASN A 357 -15.21 16.50 -26.82
C ASN A 357 -15.05 16.37 -25.30
N LEU A 358 -13.87 16.70 -24.78
CA LEU A 358 -13.51 16.55 -23.38
C LEU A 358 -13.34 17.95 -22.77
N THR A 359 -14.21 18.35 -21.84
CA THR A 359 -14.04 19.63 -21.12
C THR A 359 -13.27 19.40 -19.83
N VAL A 360 -11.95 19.60 -19.87
CA VAL A 360 -11.05 19.41 -18.73
C VAL A 360 -11.32 20.47 -17.66
N ILE A 361 -11.51 20.03 -16.41
CA ILE A 361 -11.90 20.86 -15.27
C ILE A 361 -10.91 20.82 -14.10
N ALA A 362 -10.05 19.80 -14.03
CA ALA A 362 -9.00 19.73 -13.03
C ALA A 362 -7.77 18.97 -13.54
N THR A 363 -6.62 19.20 -12.92
CA THR A 363 -5.42 18.38 -13.11
C THR A 363 -4.65 18.25 -11.79
N ASP A 364 -4.07 17.08 -11.53
CA ASP A 364 -3.41 16.70 -10.26
C ASP A 364 -4.27 16.99 -9.01
N GLY A 365 -5.61 16.92 -9.17
CA GLY A 365 -6.61 17.23 -8.13
C GLY A 365 -7.06 18.69 -8.04
N GLN A 366 -6.42 19.62 -8.77
CA GLN A 366 -6.65 21.07 -8.66
C GLN A 366 -7.56 21.59 -9.77
N PHE A 367 -8.64 22.31 -9.41
CA PHE A 367 -9.58 22.87 -10.37
C PHE A 367 -8.95 23.97 -11.25
N ILE A 368 -9.18 23.88 -12.56
CA ILE A 368 -8.75 24.87 -13.56
C ILE A 368 -9.96 25.60 -14.17
N GLU A 369 -9.70 26.75 -14.80
CA GLU A 369 -10.65 27.30 -15.76
C GLU A 369 -10.90 26.26 -16.86
N PRO A 370 -12.15 25.86 -17.15
CA PRO A 370 -12.42 24.72 -18.02
C PRO A 370 -11.94 24.93 -19.45
N VAL A 371 -11.26 23.93 -20.01
CA VAL A 371 -10.76 23.92 -21.39
C VAL A 371 -11.35 22.73 -22.14
N THR A 372 -12.03 22.98 -23.26
CA THR A 372 -12.56 21.92 -24.13
C THR A 372 -11.54 21.52 -25.17
N VAL A 373 -11.24 20.22 -25.25
CA VAL A 373 -10.23 19.63 -26.15
C VAL A 373 -10.74 18.34 -26.80
N ASP A 374 -10.14 17.94 -27.92
CA ASP A 374 -10.30 16.62 -28.53
C ASP A 374 -9.44 15.58 -27.83
N TYR A 375 -8.25 15.99 -27.40
CA TYR A 375 -7.21 15.12 -26.89
C TYR A 375 -6.65 15.61 -25.56
N ILE A 376 -6.45 14.67 -24.64
CA ILE A 376 -5.64 14.88 -23.44
C ILE A 376 -4.40 14.00 -23.60
N ILE A 377 -3.21 14.59 -23.66
CA ILE A 377 -1.96 13.84 -23.62
C ILE A 377 -1.59 13.63 -22.15
N ILE A 378 -1.64 12.39 -21.69
CA ILE A 378 -1.41 12.02 -20.30
C ILE A 378 -0.12 11.22 -20.16
N HIS A 379 0.79 11.74 -19.34
CA HIS A 379 2.04 11.08 -18.99
C HIS A 379 1.90 10.33 -17.65
N SER A 380 2.88 9.47 -17.37
CA SER A 380 2.95 8.74 -16.10
C SER A 380 2.95 9.70 -14.90
N GLY A 381 2.15 9.40 -13.88
CA GLY A 381 1.97 10.18 -12.64
C GLY A 381 0.95 11.32 -12.72
N GLU A 382 0.59 11.79 -13.92
CA GLU A 382 -0.38 12.88 -14.08
C GLU A 382 -1.83 12.42 -13.90
N ARG A 383 -2.69 13.36 -13.47
CA ARG A 383 -4.14 13.15 -13.40
C ARG A 383 -4.91 14.29 -14.06
N TYR A 384 -6.06 13.98 -14.66
CA TYR A 384 -6.96 14.94 -15.28
C TYR A 384 -8.42 14.57 -15.01
N ASP A 385 -9.23 15.54 -14.63
CA ASP A 385 -10.68 15.37 -14.57
C ASP A 385 -11.32 16.12 -15.74
N PHE A 386 -12.27 15.49 -16.43
CA PHE A 386 -13.00 16.11 -17.52
C PHE A 386 -14.50 15.85 -17.43
N LEU A 387 -15.27 16.78 -17.97
CA LEU A 387 -16.70 16.66 -18.17
C LEU A 387 -16.96 16.09 -19.56
N LEU A 388 -17.75 15.01 -19.61
CA LEU A 388 -18.29 14.45 -20.84
C LEU A 388 -19.77 14.83 -20.94
N GLN A 389 -20.11 15.72 -21.87
CA GLN A 389 -21.50 15.94 -22.24
C GLN A 389 -21.96 14.80 -23.15
N THR A 390 -22.94 14.01 -22.70
CA THR A 390 -23.48 12.92 -23.50
C THR A 390 -24.48 13.42 -24.54
N LYS A 391 -24.59 12.65 -25.64
CA LYS A 391 -25.50 12.89 -26.76
C LYS A 391 -26.96 12.73 -26.32
N ALA A 392 -27.88 13.39 -27.03
CA ALA A 392 -29.31 13.21 -26.79
C ALA A 392 -29.80 11.89 -27.42
N GLU A 393 -30.92 11.34 -26.94
CA GLU A 393 -31.52 10.11 -27.51
C GLU A 393 -31.80 10.23 -29.02
N SER A 394 -32.07 11.44 -29.53
CA SER A 394 -32.28 11.72 -30.95
C SER A 394 -31.06 11.48 -31.83
N ASP A 395 -29.86 11.48 -31.23
CA ASP A 395 -28.59 11.44 -31.94
C ASP A 395 -28.00 10.02 -31.93
N LEU A 396 -28.51 9.14 -31.05
CA LEU A 396 -28.10 7.75 -30.85
C LEU A 396 -28.82 6.75 -31.79
N VAL A 397 -29.33 7.24 -32.93
CA VAL A 397 -30.13 6.44 -33.88
C VAL A 397 -29.27 5.43 -34.66
N SER A 398 -27.98 5.73 -34.86
CA SER A 398 -27.04 4.91 -35.63
C SER A 398 -26.12 4.03 -34.78
N THR A 399 -25.82 4.43 -33.53
CA THR A 399 -24.99 3.70 -32.59
C THR A 399 -25.25 4.13 -31.15
N GLN A 400 -25.05 3.21 -30.21
CA GLN A 400 -25.07 3.47 -28.77
C GLN A 400 -23.71 3.21 -28.10
N GLN A 401 -22.78 2.58 -28.81
CA GLN A 401 -21.41 2.32 -28.37
C GLN A 401 -20.42 3.18 -29.15
N PHE A 402 -19.46 3.76 -28.44
CA PHE A 402 -18.40 4.62 -28.95
C PHE A 402 -17.04 4.15 -28.41
N MET A 403 -16.00 4.21 -29.22
CA MET A 403 -14.66 3.80 -28.81
C MET A 403 -13.98 4.86 -27.94
N ILE A 404 -13.44 4.44 -26.81
CA ILE A 404 -12.49 5.17 -25.98
C ILE A 404 -11.08 4.68 -26.37
N ARG A 405 -10.15 5.61 -26.63
CA ARG A 405 -8.78 5.28 -27.05
C ARG A 405 -7.75 6.05 -26.24
N ALA A 406 -6.67 5.37 -25.87
CA ALA A 406 -5.43 5.98 -25.38
C ALA A 406 -4.29 5.52 -26.31
N VAL A 407 -3.91 6.37 -27.26
CA VAL A 407 -2.97 6.01 -28.35
C VAL A 407 -1.56 6.48 -28.01
N THR A 408 -0.54 5.65 -28.23
CA THR A 408 0.86 6.07 -28.02
C THR A 408 1.22 7.27 -28.92
N LEU A 409 2.24 8.04 -28.53
CA LEU A 409 2.66 9.23 -29.27
C LEU A 409 3.48 8.93 -30.55
N SER A 410 3.44 7.70 -31.07
CA SER A 410 4.10 7.31 -32.32
C SER A 410 3.22 7.68 -33.52
N PHE A 411 3.35 8.91 -34.01
CA PHE A 411 2.44 9.50 -35.00
C PHE A 411 2.78 9.16 -36.46
N THR A 412 1.76 8.79 -37.25
CA THR A 412 1.83 8.82 -38.72
C THR A 412 0.58 9.46 -39.31
N VAL A 413 0.70 10.21 -40.41
CA VAL A 413 -0.47 10.87 -41.05
C VAL A 413 -1.40 9.90 -41.78
N THR A 414 -0.94 8.68 -42.05
CA THR A 414 -1.74 7.58 -42.63
C THR A 414 -2.27 6.63 -41.55
N SER A 415 -2.14 6.99 -40.28
CA SER A 415 -2.47 6.11 -39.16
C SER A 415 -3.95 5.74 -39.16
N THR A 416 -4.23 4.44 -39.08
CA THR A 416 -5.58 3.89 -38.87
C THR A 416 -5.59 3.10 -37.58
N TYR A 417 -6.72 3.09 -36.88
CA TYR A 417 -6.79 2.46 -35.54
C TYR A 417 -6.35 0.98 -35.51
N LEU A 418 -6.48 0.24 -36.62
CA LEU A 418 -6.03 -1.15 -36.75
C LEU A 418 -4.51 -1.32 -36.69
N GLN A 419 -3.76 -0.23 -36.90
CA GLN A 419 -2.30 -0.21 -36.91
C GLN A 419 -1.72 0.61 -35.75
N GLU A 420 -2.56 1.31 -35.00
CA GLU A 420 -2.13 2.07 -33.83
C GLU A 420 -1.81 1.15 -32.65
N GLN A 421 -0.84 1.58 -31.84
CA GLN A 421 -0.57 1.03 -30.53
C GLN A 421 -1.40 1.81 -29.52
N SER A 422 -2.45 1.18 -29.00
CA SER A 422 -3.48 1.79 -28.16
C SER A 422 -3.77 0.97 -26.90
N ALA A 423 -4.36 1.62 -25.91
CA ALA A 423 -5.28 1.00 -24.95
C ALA A 423 -6.73 1.35 -25.37
N GLU A 424 -7.67 0.43 -25.22
CA GLU A 424 -9.01 0.51 -25.79
C GLU A 424 -10.09 0.20 -24.73
N ALA A 425 -11.20 0.92 -24.79
CA ALA A 425 -12.38 0.75 -23.93
C ALA A 425 -13.65 1.20 -24.68
N ILE A 426 -14.83 0.88 -24.15
CA ILE A 426 -16.12 1.23 -24.75
C ILE A 426 -16.83 2.24 -23.86
N LEU A 427 -17.33 3.33 -24.46
CA LEU A 427 -18.37 4.17 -23.88
C LEU A 427 -19.72 3.66 -24.39
N ASN A 428 -20.60 3.26 -23.48
CA ASN A 428 -21.84 2.55 -23.80
C ASN A 428 -23.06 3.33 -23.28
N TYR A 429 -24.04 3.55 -24.14
CA TYR A 429 -25.25 4.30 -23.80
C TYR A 429 -26.43 3.38 -23.46
N ASN A 430 -27.01 3.55 -22.27
CA ASN A 430 -28.28 2.95 -21.87
C ASN A 430 -28.37 1.41 -21.99
N SER A 431 -27.27 0.67 -21.85
CA SER A 431 -27.21 -0.80 -22.03
C SER A 431 -26.35 -1.50 -20.96
N ASP A 432 -26.51 -2.82 -20.84
CA ASP A 432 -25.55 -3.73 -20.21
C ASP A 432 -24.25 -3.83 -21.04
N ASP A 433 -23.21 -4.47 -20.48
CA ASP A 433 -21.85 -4.65 -21.04
C ASP A 433 -21.81 -5.04 -22.53
N THR A 434 -20.89 -4.43 -23.29
CA THR A 434 -20.74 -4.67 -24.73
C THR A 434 -20.07 -6.04 -25.02
N PRO A 435 -20.71 -6.95 -25.77
CA PRO A 435 -20.11 -8.23 -26.13
C PRO A 435 -18.87 -8.08 -27.01
N SER A 436 -17.82 -8.88 -26.76
CA SER A 436 -16.54 -8.74 -27.48
C SER A 436 -16.60 -9.04 -28.98
N SER A 437 -17.65 -9.73 -29.42
CA SER A 437 -17.99 -9.89 -30.85
C SER A 437 -18.30 -8.58 -31.57
N GLU A 438 -18.68 -7.52 -30.84
CA GLU A 438 -19.08 -6.23 -31.43
C GLU A 438 -17.92 -5.22 -31.50
N TYR A 439 -16.88 -5.35 -30.66
CA TYR A 439 -15.79 -4.38 -30.57
C TYR A 439 -15.12 -4.08 -31.92
N ALA A 440 -14.90 -5.09 -32.77
CA ALA A 440 -14.31 -4.89 -34.10
C ALA A 440 -15.18 -3.99 -35.00
N GLY A 441 -16.51 -4.10 -34.89
CA GLY A 441 -17.46 -3.24 -35.62
C GLY A 441 -17.50 -1.82 -35.06
N ILE A 442 -17.39 -1.66 -33.74
CA ILE A 442 -17.28 -0.36 -33.08
C ILE A 442 -16.00 0.34 -33.53
N ALA A 443 -14.86 -0.34 -33.39
CA ALA A 443 -13.54 0.15 -33.76
C ALA A 443 -13.47 0.59 -35.23
N ALA A 444 -14.08 -0.19 -36.14
CA ALA A 444 -14.12 0.07 -37.57
C ALA A 444 -14.89 1.33 -38.00
N ARG A 445 -15.79 1.85 -37.16
CA ARG A 445 -16.54 3.10 -37.45
C ARG A 445 -15.78 4.35 -37.00
N SER A 446 -14.87 4.20 -36.04
CA SER A 446 -14.20 5.29 -35.36
C SER A 446 -13.03 5.83 -36.18
N GLN A 447 -13.16 7.09 -36.60
CA GLN A 447 -12.34 7.75 -37.62
C GLN A 447 -10.83 7.85 -37.29
N PRO A 448 -9.95 7.78 -38.31
CA PRO A 448 -8.52 8.10 -38.18
C PRO A 448 -8.30 9.61 -38.01
N VAL A 449 -7.11 10.00 -37.51
CA VAL A 449 -6.76 11.40 -37.21
C VAL A 449 -6.90 12.31 -38.44
N VAL A 450 -6.52 11.84 -39.64
CA VAL A 450 -6.60 12.61 -40.90
C VAL A 450 -8.04 12.86 -41.38
N GLU A 451 -9.01 12.08 -40.90
CA GLU A 451 -10.44 12.31 -41.18
C GLU A 451 -11.09 13.16 -40.08
N ARG A 452 -10.65 13.03 -38.82
CA ARG A 452 -11.17 13.80 -37.67
C ARG A 452 -10.63 15.24 -37.63
N CYS A 453 -9.35 15.45 -37.88
CA CYS A 453 -8.67 16.74 -37.72
C CYS A 453 -8.30 17.32 -39.10
N THR A 454 -8.95 18.40 -39.52
CA THR A 454 -8.84 18.95 -40.89
C THR A 454 -8.40 20.41 -40.88
N SER A 455 -7.87 20.92 -41.99
CA SER A 455 -7.46 22.33 -42.11
C SER A 455 -8.62 23.34 -42.09
N THR A 456 -9.85 22.86 -41.87
CA THR A 456 -11.07 23.67 -41.70
C THR A 456 -11.77 23.43 -40.35
N ASP A 457 -11.30 22.45 -39.59
CA ASP A 457 -11.82 22.00 -38.30
C ASP A 457 -10.63 21.37 -37.56
N GLU A 458 -9.81 22.24 -36.95
CA GLU A 458 -8.57 21.88 -36.26
C GLU A 458 -8.89 21.29 -34.89
N CYS A 459 -8.24 20.18 -34.53
CA CYS A 459 -8.41 19.55 -33.23
C CYS A 459 -7.56 20.25 -32.15
N GLU A 460 -8.06 20.31 -30.91
CA GLU A 460 -7.29 20.83 -29.78
C GLU A 460 -6.70 19.71 -28.91
N ALA A 461 -5.41 19.77 -28.59
CA ALA A 461 -4.72 18.82 -27.73
C ALA A 461 -4.12 19.50 -26.49
N LEU A 462 -4.48 18.99 -25.31
CA LEU A 462 -3.88 19.40 -24.04
C LEU A 462 -2.58 18.61 -23.76
N ASN A 463 -1.60 19.32 -23.19
CA ASN A 463 -0.35 18.79 -22.64
C ASN A 463 0.61 18.18 -23.68
N CYS A 464 0.76 18.83 -24.84
CA CYS A 464 1.74 18.40 -25.84
C CYS A 464 3.19 18.38 -25.30
N PRO A 465 3.97 17.31 -25.57
CA PRO A 465 5.35 17.17 -25.10
C PRO A 465 6.39 17.94 -25.92
N PHE A 466 6.00 18.35 -27.11
CA PHE A 466 6.74 19.18 -28.04
C PHE A 466 5.94 20.46 -28.30
N LYS A 467 6.61 21.48 -28.87
CA LYS A 467 6.02 22.82 -29.00
C LYS A 467 4.70 22.86 -29.79
N ASN A 468 4.67 22.26 -30.98
CA ASN A 468 3.51 22.19 -31.87
C ASN A 468 3.49 20.81 -32.54
N PHE A 469 2.32 20.30 -32.93
CA PHE A 469 2.27 19.27 -33.97
C PHE A 469 2.75 19.83 -35.32
N PRO A 470 3.26 18.99 -36.23
CA PRO A 470 3.46 19.40 -37.62
C PRO A 470 2.13 19.79 -38.28
N ASP A 471 2.14 20.87 -39.08
CA ASP A 471 0.93 21.52 -39.63
C ASP A 471 -0.05 20.55 -40.32
N ASN A 472 0.46 19.50 -40.95
CA ASN A 472 -0.34 18.51 -41.68
C ASN A 472 -1.22 17.59 -40.80
N PHE A 473 -1.05 17.61 -39.47
CA PHE A 473 -1.95 16.93 -38.53
C PHE A 473 -3.22 17.74 -38.22
N ASN A 474 -3.20 19.07 -38.42
CA ASN A 474 -4.28 19.99 -38.02
C ASN A 474 -4.64 19.86 -36.52
N ILE A 475 -3.64 19.76 -35.65
CA ILE A 475 -3.80 19.68 -34.18
C ILE A 475 -3.06 20.84 -33.52
N ASN A 476 -3.80 21.66 -32.77
CA ASN A 476 -3.25 22.74 -31.94
C ASN A 476 -2.82 22.22 -30.57
N CYS A 477 -1.77 22.83 -30.00
CA CYS A 477 -1.20 22.44 -28.73
C CYS A 477 -1.47 23.48 -27.63
N THR A 478 -2.14 23.05 -26.56
CA THR A 478 -2.21 23.78 -25.28
C THR A 478 -1.27 23.11 -24.28
N HIS A 479 -0.42 23.88 -23.59
CA HIS A 479 0.52 23.37 -22.58
C HIS A 479 0.12 23.78 -21.16
N ILE A 480 0.56 23.03 -20.16
CA ILE A 480 0.17 23.24 -18.75
C ILE A 480 0.36 24.67 -18.27
N HIS A 481 1.50 25.31 -18.56
CA HIS A 481 1.78 26.69 -18.14
C HIS A 481 0.83 27.77 -18.72
N GLN A 482 -0.03 27.42 -19.68
CA GLN A 482 -1.04 28.30 -20.27
C GLN A 482 -2.40 28.17 -19.58
N LEU A 483 -2.61 27.08 -18.81
CA LEU A 483 -3.81 26.88 -17.99
C LEU A 483 -3.84 27.90 -16.83
N GLN A 484 -5.00 28.02 -16.19
CA GLN A 484 -5.19 28.83 -15.00
C GLN A 484 -6.04 28.06 -13.98
N LEU A 485 -5.73 28.19 -12.69
CA LEU A 485 -6.60 27.70 -11.63
C LEU A 485 -7.97 28.42 -11.69
N LEU A 486 -9.03 27.71 -11.35
CA LEU A 486 -10.41 28.23 -11.39
C LEU A 486 -10.58 29.42 -10.43
N THR A 487 -9.95 29.37 -9.26
CA THR A 487 -9.83 30.52 -8.35
C THR A 487 -8.39 30.74 -7.91
N ASP A 488 -8.14 31.81 -7.17
CA ASP A 488 -6.83 32.07 -6.59
C ASP A 488 -6.44 30.95 -5.59
N TYR A 489 -5.17 30.54 -5.61
CA TYR A 489 -4.62 29.61 -4.65
C TYR A 489 -4.82 30.14 -3.21
N PRO A 490 -5.39 29.35 -2.28
CA PRO A 490 -5.83 29.86 -0.98
C PRO A 490 -4.70 30.00 0.06
N GLY A 491 -3.53 29.43 -0.21
CA GLY A 491 -2.36 29.52 0.67
C GLY A 491 -1.42 30.67 0.30
N ASP A 492 -0.37 30.88 1.11
CA ASP A 492 0.71 31.79 0.76
C ASP A 492 1.38 31.33 -0.53
N LEU A 493 1.46 32.21 -1.53
CA LEU A 493 2.30 31.97 -2.69
C LEU A 493 3.78 31.99 -2.28
N PRO A 494 4.66 31.25 -3.00
CA PRO A 494 6.09 31.31 -2.75
C PRO A 494 6.63 32.75 -2.82
N ASP A 495 7.45 33.16 -1.86
CA ASP A 495 8.09 34.48 -1.76
C ASP A 495 9.17 34.66 -2.85
N VAL A 496 8.73 35.11 -4.03
CA VAL A 496 9.55 35.28 -5.22
C VAL A 496 10.43 36.55 -5.16
N ALA A 497 11.26 36.70 -4.12
CA ALA A 497 12.17 37.83 -4.00
C ALA A 497 13.27 37.76 -5.08
N THR A 498 12.99 38.27 -6.30
CA THR A 498 13.86 38.16 -7.49
C THR A 498 15.14 39.00 -7.38
N THR A 499 16.12 38.47 -6.66
CA THR A 499 17.47 39.04 -6.52
C THR A 499 18.52 38.01 -6.96
N ALA A 500 19.78 38.43 -7.12
CA ALA A 500 20.87 37.48 -7.39
C ALA A 500 21.10 36.44 -6.27
N ASN A 501 20.49 36.64 -5.09
CA ASN A 501 20.61 35.77 -3.91
C ASN A 501 19.35 34.92 -3.66
N SER A 502 18.43 34.84 -4.64
CA SER A 502 17.25 33.99 -4.56
C SER A 502 17.66 32.51 -4.55
N PRO A 503 17.07 31.67 -3.69
CA PRO A 503 17.44 30.27 -3.62
C PRO A 503 16.89 29.55 -4.86
N ARG A 504 17.77 28.81 -5.54
CA ARG A 504 17.53 28.22 -6.87
C ARG A 504 18.06 26.81 -6.93
N LEU A 505 17.26 25.90 -7.44
CA LEU A 505 17.66 24.53 -7.75
C LEU A 505 17.55 24.32 -9.26
N PHE A 506 18.57 23.67 -9.84
CA PHE A 506 18.57 23.27 -11.24
C PHE A 506 18.79 21.76 -11.30
N PHE A 507 17.87 21.04 -11.94
CA PHE A 507 17.96 19.59 -12.16
C PHE A 507 17.79 19.30 -13.64
N ASN A 508 18.89 18.91 -14.29
CA ASN A 508 18.91 18.52 -15.70
C ASN A 508 18.87 17.00 -15.83
N PHE A 509 17.75 16.50 -16.35
CA PHE A 509 17.43 15.11 -16.61
C PHE A 509 18.01 14.69 -17.95
N GLY A 510 18.61 13.51 -18.02
CA GLY A 510 19.16 12.95 -19.26
C GLY A 510 20.03 11.74 -19.01
N PHE A 511 20.77 11.32 -20.03
CA PHE A 511 21.51 10.06 -20.03
C PHE A 511 23.03 10.26 -20.09
N GLU A 512 23.81 9.39 -19.45
CA GLU A 512 25.29 9.41 -19.54
C GLU A 512 25.92 8.05 -19.89
N GLY A 513 27.22 8.08 -20.16
CA GLY A 513 28.03 6.93 -20.51
C GLY A 513 27.70 6.23 -21.84
N THR A 514 28.42 5.14 -22.11
CA THR A 514 28.19 4.29 -23.30
C THR A 514 26.93 3.44 -23.20
N ARG A 515 26.39 3.30 -21.98
CA ARG A 515 25.16 2.58 -21.67
C ARG A 515 23.90 3.46 -21.68
N GLN A 516 24.04 4.78 -21.87
CA GLN A 516 22.97 5.77 -21.76
C GLN A 516 22.17 5.62 -20.45
N THR A 517 22.86 5.56 -19.31
CA THR A 517 22.23 5.38 -18.01
C THR A 517 21.55 6.67 -17.55
N SER A 518 20.37 6.54 -16.94
CA SER A 518 19.56 7.69 -16.55
C SER A 518 20.14 8.48 -15.37
N THR A 519 20.17 9.82 -15.47
CA THR A 519 20.77 10.74 -14.49
C THR A 519 19.97 12.01 -14.22
N ILE A 520 20.28 12.64 -13.08
CA ILE A 520 20.05 14.07 -12.85
C ILE A 520 21.42 14.75 -12.65
N ASN A 521 21.71 15.81 -13.39
CA ASN A 521 22.99 16.55 -13.35
C ASN A 521 24.24 15.66 -13.52
N GLY A 522 24.14 14.57 -14.29
CA GLY A 522 25.24 13.59 -14.45
C GLY A 522 25.55 12.81 -13.16
N ARG A 523 24.51 12.50 -12.37
CA ARG A 523 24.55 11.58 -11.24
C ARG A 523 23.44 10.54 -11.42
N ASN A 524 23.80 9.26 -11.37
CA ASN A 524 22.84 8.16 -11.26
C ASN A 524 22.53 7.96 -9.76
N LEU A 525 21.27 8.07 -9.36
CA LEU A 525 20.88 7.80 -7.98
C LEU A 525 21.03 6.31 -7.65
N LYS A 526 21.82 6.03 -6.62
CA LYS A 526 21.82 4.77 -5.90
C LYS A 526 21.04 4.95 -4.60
N LEU A 527 19.93 4.23 -4.44
CA LEU A 527 19.19 4.23 -3.17
C LEU A 527 20.09 3.65 -2.05
N PRO A 528 20.01 4.19 -0.82
CA PRO A 528 20.79 3.69 0.31
C PRO A 528 20.30 2.32 0.77
N SER A 529 21.12 1.56 1.50
CA SER A 529 20.70 0.24 2.03
C SER A 529 19.63 0.35 3.13
N ALA A 530 19.56 1.49 3.83
CA ALA A 530 18.64 1.79 4.92
C ALA A 530 17.79 3.03 4.62
N SER A 531 16.58 3.08 5.18
CA SER A 531 15.73 4.29 5.11
C SER A 531 16.41 5.48 5.80
N LEU A 532 16.48 6.62 5.09
CA LEU A 532 16.97 7.89 5.66
C LEU A 532 16.19 8.30 6.92
N ALA A 533 14.90 7.97 6.98
CA ALA A 533 14.05 8.20 8.15
C ALA A 533 14.38 7.34 9.38
N GLN A 534 15.36 6.43 9.28
CA GLN A 534 15.71 5.48 10.34
C GLN A 534 17.22 5.42 10.65
N LEU A 535 18.04 6.16 9.90
CA LEU A 535 19.49 6.25 10.08
C LEU A 535 19.87 7.21 11.20
N ASP A 536 20.96 6.91 11.90
CA ASP A 536 21.49 7.80 12.93
C ASP A 536 22.16 9.04 12.31
N ALA A 537 22.23 10.13 13.08
CA ALA A 537 22.75 11.42 12.61
C ALA A 537 24.18 11.36 12.02
N SER A 538 25.00 10.39 12.45
CA SER A 538 26.34 10.18 11.90
C SER A 538 26.33 9.56 10.50
N GLU A 539 25.44 8.61 10.23
CA GLU A 539 25.28 7.96 8.92
C GLU A 539 24.65 8.93 7.91
N LEU A 540 23.65 9.71 8.36
CA LEU A 540 23.09 10.82 7.58
C LEU A 540 24.13 11.88 7.20
N THR A 541 25.15 12.09 8.04
CA THR A 541 26.25 13.02 7.73
C THR A 541 27.14 12.48 6.61
N GLY A 542 27.46 11.18 6.63
CA GLY A 542 28.22 10.54 5.55
C GLY A 542 27.49 10.58 4.20
N ILE A 543 26.16 10.39 4.20
CA ILE A 543 25.34 10.49 2.98
C ILE A 543 25.40 11.90 2.40
N ARG A 544 25.24 12.94 3.24
CA ARG A 544 25.35 14.35 2.80
C ARG A 544 26.74 14.73 2.30
N ASN A 545 27.80 14.08 2.80
CA ASN A 545 29.18 14.31 2.39
C ASN A 545 29.56 13.59 1.07
N ASN A 546 28.61 12.93 0.39
CA ASN A 546 28.89 12.07 -0.77
C ASN A 546 29.90 10.93 -0.46
N GLU A 547 29.96 10.46 0.79
CA GLU A 547 30.90 9.39 1.20
C GLU A 547 30.52 8.00 0.65
N TYR A 548 29.29 7.86 0.14
CA TYR A 548 28.74 6.63 -0.46
C TYR A 548 28.74 6.63 -2.00
N CYS A 549 29.38 7.63 -2.64
CA CYS A 549 29.76 7.49 -4.05
C CYS A 549 30.71 6.30 -4.21
N GLU A 550 30.60 5.53 -5.30
CA GLU A 550 31.60 4.52 -5.63
C GLU A 550 32.88 5.20 -6.16
N ASP A 551 33.68 5.64 -5.18
CA ASP A 551 34.85 6.52 -5.32
C ASP A 551 36.08 5.76 -5.86
N GLU A 552 35.94 5.13 -7.03
CA GLU A 552 37.11 4.78 -7.83
C GLU A 552 37.88 6.06 -8.13
N LYS A 553 39.11 6.15 -7.63
CA LYS A 553 39.99 7.24 -7.99
C LYS A 553 40.58 6.99 -9.38
N ASN A 554 40.77 8.05 -10.15
CA ASN A 554 41.49 7.95 -11.42
C ASN A 554 43.00 7.71 -11.19
N GLU A 555 43.76 7.58 -12.28
CA GLU A 555 45.23 7.40 -12.23
C GLU A 555 45.97 8.57 -11.55
N ASN A 556 45.35 9.75 -11.46
CA ASN A 556 45.85 10.95 -10.78
C ASN A 556 45.42 11.05 -9.30
N ASN A 557 44.69 10.05 -8.77
CA ASN A 557 44.15 10.02 -7.39
C ASN A 557 43.04 11.08 -7.11
N GLU A 558 42.37 11.58 -8.16
CA GLU A 558 41.18 12.43 -8.12
C GLU A 558 39.87 11.59 -8.03
N LYS A 559 38.80 12.17 -7.46
CA LYS A 559 37.49 11.51 -7.31
C LYS A 559 36.71 11.50 -8.63
N LYS A 560 36.38 10.32 -9.18
CA LYS A 560 35.59 10.17 -10.43
C LYS A 560 34.16 10.74 -10.34
N CYS A 561 33.57 10.79 -9.14
CA CYS A 561 32.16 11.20 -8.92
C CYS A 561 31.98 12.65 -8.44
N ASP A 562 33.05 13.45 -8.39
CA ASP A 562 32.98 14.83 -7.91
C ASP A 562 32.49 15.78 -9.02
N ARG A 563 31.19 15.75 -9.28
CA ARG A 563 30.53 16.62 -10.25
C ARG A 563 30.42 18.08 -9.78
N ASP A 564 30.90 18.44 -8.58
CA ASP A 564 30.80 19.80 -8.03
C ASP A 564 32.11 20.59 -8.21
N ASN A 565 33.28 19.93 -8.20
CA ASN A 565 34.59 20.54 -8.45
C ASN A 565 34.83 20.94 -9.92
N THR A 566 35.85 21.77 -10.16
CA THR A 566 36.03 22.53 -11.41
C THR A 566 36.86 21.86 -12.50
N GLU A 567 37.38 20.66 -12.27
CA GLU A 567 38.18 19.93 -13.26
C GLU A 567 37.32 18.88 -13.98
N GLU A 568 37.82 18.44 -15.14
CA GLU A 568 37.07 17.76 -16.20
C GLU A 568 36.30 16.51 -15.71
N VAL A 569 35.15 16.17 -16.33
CA VAL A 569 34.39 14.96 -15.95
C VAL A 569 35.16 13.71 -16.39
N ILE A 570 35.77 13.01 -15.43
CA ILE A 570 36.73 11.91 -15.69
C ILE A 570 36.08 10.52 -15.76
N SER A 571 34.77 10.39 -15.46
CA SER A 571 34.05 9.11 -15.48
C SER A 571 32.75 9.21 -16.27
N PRO A 572 32.44 8.23 -17.15
CA PRO A 572 31.19 8.17 -17.89
C PRO A 572 29.98 7.79 -17.03
N ASP A 573 30.19 7.18 -15.86
CA ASP A 573 29.14 6.73 -14.94
C ASP A 573 29.43 7.27 -13.51
N CYS A 574 28.40 7.78 -12.80
CA CYS A 574 28.53 8.19 -11.40
C CYS A 574 27.32 7.79 -10.53
N TYR A 575 27.42 6.63 -9.88
CA TYR A 575 26.42 6.11 -8.94
C TYR A 575 26.63 6.67 -7.53
N CYS A 576 25.63 7.39 -6.99
CA CYS A 576 25.69 7.97 -5.65
C CYS A 576 24.30 8.17 -5.03
N THR A 577 24.20 8.21 -3.70
CA THR A 577 22.98 8.63 -3.00
C THR A 577 22.91 10.15 -2.94
N HIS A 578 22.35 10.79 -3.96
CA HIS A 578 22.32 12.25 -4.06
C HIS A 578 21.20 12.86 -3.21
N VAL A 579 21.61 13.61 -2.17
CA VAL A 579 20.71 14.38 -1.30
C VAL A 579 21.01 15.88 -1.44
N VAL A 580 19.96 16.70 -1.56
CA VAL A 580 20.04 18.16 -1.65
C VAL A 580 19.35 18.77 -0.43
N ASP A 581 20.14 19.39 0.45
CA ASP A 581 19.62 20.11 1.61
C ASP A 581 18.96 21.43 1.19
N VAL A 582 17.74 21.68 1.67
CA VAL A 582 17.01 22.95 1.49
C VAL A 582 16.64 23.57 2.84
N GLU A 583 16.60 24.91 2.86
CA GLU A 583 16.16 25.67 4.03
C GLU A 583 14.65 25.51 4.21
N ASP A 584 14.25 25.26 5.46
CA ASP A 584 12.87 25.18 5.92
C ASP A 584 12.14 26.53 5.85
N SER A 585 10.83 26.48 5.57
CA SER A 585 9.93 27.64 5.46
C SER A 585 10.37 28.69 4.43
N ARG A 586 11.02 28.28 3.34
CA ARG A 586 11.58 29.15 2.29
C ARG A 586 10.97 28.83 0.92
N SER A 587 11.06 29.78 0.00
CA SER A 587 10.48 29.65 -1.34
C SER A 587 11.59 29.48 -2.38
N TYR A 588 11.50 28.41 -3.17
CA TYR A 588 12.53 28.01 -4.13
C TYR A 588 12.03 28.14 -5.58
N GLU A 589 12.87 28.72 -6.43
CA GLU A 589 12.78 28.58 -7.88
C GLU A 589 13.41 27.23 -8.26
N LEU A 590 12.62 26.33 -8.85
CA LEU A 590 13.08 25.04 -9.33
C LEU A 590 13.02 25.04 -10.86
N VAL A 591 14.20 24.90 -11.48
CA VAL A 591 14.36 24.81 -12.94
C VAL A 591 14.65 23.36 -13.28
N ILE A 592 13.70 22.71 -13.93
CA ILE A 592 13.79 21.30 -14.33
C ILE A 592 13.97 21.26 -15.83
N SER A 593 15.03 20.62 -16.33
CA SER A 593 15.40 20.67 -17.75
C SER A 593 15.79 19.30 -18.29
N ALA A 594 15.70 19.14 -19.62
CA ALA A 594 16.28 18.06 -20.39
C ALA A 594 17.07 18.68 -21.55
N VAL A 595 18.17 19.37 -21.25
CA VAL A 595 18.92 20.21 -22.21
C VAL A 595 20.38 19.77 -22.30
N GLY A 596 20.86 19.59 -23.53
CA GLY A 596 22.27 19.45 -23.85
C GLY A 596 22.92 20.77 -24.31
N PRO A 597 24.25 20.94 -24.17
CA PRO A 597 24.96 22.16 -24.57
C PRO A 597 24.96 22.43 -26.08
N ASN A 598 24.80 21.42 -26.92
CA ASN A 598 24.90 21.49 -28.38
C ASN A 598 24.09 20.36 -29.07
N PRO A 599 23.82 20.44 -30.39
CA PRO A 599 23.02 19.43 -31.11
C PRO A 599 23.67 18.03 -31.19
N MET A 600 25.00 17.90 -31.08
CA MET A 600 25.66 16.58 -31.05
C MET A 600 25.44 15.86 -29.71
N SER A 601 25.33 16.61 -28.60
CA SER A 601 24.95 16.07 -27.29
C SER A 601 23.44 15.82 -27.14
N LEU A 602 22.61 16.29 -28.08
CA LEU A 602 21.15 16.24 -27.96
C LEU A 602 20.62 14.81 -27.79
N GLY A 603 21.29 13.79 -28.34
CA GLY A 603 20.93 12.38 -28.19
C GLY A 603 20.80 11.88 -26.74
N ASN A 604 21.48 12.52 -25.79
CA ASN A 604 21.36 12.23 -24.35
C ASN A 604 20.21 12.97 -23.66
N PHE A 605 19.47 13.78 -24.42
CA PHE A 605 18.40 14.69 -23.96
C PHE A 605 17.21 14.71 -24.95
N LEU A 606 17.12 13.72 -25.84
CA LEU A 606 16.06 13.54 -26.84
C LEU A 606 14.77 12.93 -26.25
N PHE A 607 14.66 12.83 -24.92
CA PHE A 607 13.54 12.17 -24.25
C PHE A 607 12.76 13.19 -23.41
N ALA A 608 11.43 13.08 -23.38
CA ALA A 608 10.58 13.91 -22.54
C ALA A 608 10.27 13.21 -21.21
N HIS A 609 10.51 13.88 -20.09
CA HIS A 609 10.50 13.27 -18.76
C HIS A 609 9.31 13.79 -17.93
N PRO A 610 8.30 12.97 -17.59
CA PRO A 610 7.40 13.33 -16.51
C PRO A 610 8.21 13.31 -15.21
N VAL A 611 8.25 14.44 -14.50
CA VAL A 611 8.99 14.59 -13.24
C VAL A 611 8.00 14.81 -12.11
N HIS A 612 8.07 13.93 -11.12
CA HIS A 612 7.24 13.98 -9.91
C HIS A 612 8.04 14.49 -8.71
N LEU A 613 7.40 15.28 -7.84
CA LEU A 613 7.92 15.68 -6.53
C LEU A 613 6.98 15.19 -5.42
N HIS A 614 7.50 14.37 -4.52
CA HIS A 614 6.76 13.89 -3.35
C HIS A 614 6.48 15.00 -2.33
N GLY A 615 5.42 14.84 -1.54
CA GLY A 615 5.10 15.68 -0.39
C GLY A 615 4.64 17.12 -0.70
N HIS A 616 4.65 17.53 -1.98
CA HIS A 616 4.48 18.91 -2.39
C HIS A 616 3.70 19.05 -3.70
N TYR A 617 3.00 20.16 -3.82
CA TYR A 617 2.68 20.75 -5.11
C TYR A 617 3.64 21.91 -5.44
N PHE A 618 3.80 22.19 -6.73
CA PHE A 618 4.55 23.32 -7.25
C PHE A 618 3.73 24.11 -8.29
N HIS A 619 3.91 25.43 -8.31
CA HIS A 619 3.29 26.31 -9.30
C HIS A 619 4.09 26.30 -10.60
N VAL A 620 3.45 25.94 -11.71
CA VAL A 620 4.06 25.94 -13.06
C VAL A 620 3.94 27.32 -13.68
N VAL A 621 5.08 27.99 -13.97
CA VAL A 621 5.06 29.39 -14.46
C VAL A 621 5.62 29.60 -15.87
N ASP A 622 6.33 28.61 -16.41
CA ASP A 622 6.82 28.61 -17.79
C ASP A 622 7.21 27.18 -18.21
N ILE A 623 6.97 26.86 -19.47
CA ILE A 623 7.59 25.71 -20.15
C ILE A 623 8.19 26.25 -21.45
N GLN A 624 9.44 25.90 -21.73
CA GLN A 624 10.20 26.38 -22.88
C GLN A 624 10.83 25.19 -23.61
N PHE A 625 10.59 25.11 -24.91
CA PHE A 625 11.02 24.01 -25.76
C PHE A 625 12.40 24.28 -26.41
N GLY A 626 12.98 23.26 -27.03
CA GLY A 626 14.13 23.43 -27.92
C GLY A 626 13.78 24.15 -29.22
N LYS A 627 14.69 24.09 -30.20
CA LYS A 627 14.44 24.59 -31.55
C LYS A 627 14.06 23.43 -32.46
N TYR A 628 13.12 23.69 -33.36
CA TYR A 628 12.67 22.72 -34.35
C TYR A 628 13.12 23.16 -35.75
N ASN A 629 13.39 22.21 -36.64
CA ASN A 629 13.69 22.47 -38.05
C ASN A 629 12.39 22.70 -38.86
N ASP A 630 12.53 22.94 -40.16
CA ASP A 630 11.38 23.18 -41.06
C ASP A 630 10.45 21.95 -41.21
N ASN A 631 10.87 20.75 -40.79
CA ASN A 631 10.05 19.53 -40.76
C ASN A 631 9.27 19.37 -39.44
N GLY A 632 9.50 20.24 -38.44
CA GLY A 632 8.96 20.09 -37.08
C GLY A 632 9.78 19.16 -36.16
N GLU A 633 10.97 18.72 -36.58
CA GLU A 633 11.84 17.84 -35.78
C GLU A 633 12.75 18.66 -34.85
N LEU A 634 13.00 18.15 -33.64
CA LEU A 634 13.87 18.78 -32.65
C LEU A 634 15.33 18.81 -33.14
N SER A 635 15.89 20.01 -33.27
CA SER A 635 17.20 20.26 -33.92
C SER A 635 18.27 20.77 -32.97
N ASP A 636 17.90 21.59 -31.98
CA ASP A 636 18.78 22.08 -30.91
C ASP A 636 18.02 22.06 -29.56
N GLY A 637 18.75 21.82 -28.47
CA GLY A 637 18.25 22.13 -27.13
C GLY A 637 18.05 23.64 -26.90
N ASN A 638 17.28 23.99 -25.88
CA ASN A 638 16.99 25.38 -25.55
C ASN A 638 18.26 26.14 -25.10
N SER A 639 18.46 27.32 -25.68
CA SER A 639 19.67 28.13 -25.48
C SER A 639 19.68 29.03 -24.23
N ASP A 640 18.68 29.00 -23.36
CA ASP A 640 18.60 29.87 -22.17
C ASP A 640 19.51 29.40 -21.02
N LEU A 641 19.82 28.11 -20.95
CA LEU A 641 20.69 27.52 -19.94
C LEU A 641 22.15 27.43 -20.39
N ASN A 642 23.06 27.60 -19.43
CA ASN A 642 24.48 27.36 -19.56
C ASN A 642 24.83 26.06 -18.83
N CYS A 643 25.30 25.07 -19.56
CA CYS A 643 25.67 23.74 -19.07
C CYS A 643 27.05 23.66 -18.39
N GLY A 644 27.80 24.77 -18.30
CA GLY A 644 29.15 24.80 -17.73
C GLY A 644 30.27 24.63 -18.77
N GLY A 645 29.96 24.01 -19.90
CA GLY A 645 30.92 23.61 -20.95
C GLY A 645 30.82 22.11 -21.27
N ASP A 646 30.21 21.35 -20.36
CA ASP A 646 30.18 19.90 -20.34
C ASP A 646 29.14 19.31 -21.30
N THR A 647 29.49 18.25 -22.02
CA THR A 647 28.60 17.45 -22.89
C THR A 647 27.38 16.90 -22.16
N LEU A 648 27.52 16.62 -20.86
CA LEU A 648 26.50 16.04 -20.00
C LEU A 648 25.67 17.08 -19.21
N CYS A 649 25.95 18.37 -19.38
CA CYS A 649 25.22 19.48 -18.73
C CYS A 649 25.03 19.31 -17.20
N VAL A 650 26.13 19.06 -16.48
CA VAL A 650 26.12 18.73 -15.03
C VAL A 650 25.96 19.96 -14.13
N LYS A 651 26.24 21.16 -14.63
CA LYS A 651 26.08 22.44 -13.90
C LYS A 651 25.14 23.40 -14.62
N PRO A 652 23.85 23.03 -14.81
CA PRO A 652 22.85 23.90 -15.41
C PRO A 652 22.67 25.18 -14.58
N ARG A 653 22.62 26.32 -15.27
CA ARG A 653 22.35 27.65 -14.70
C ARG A 653 21.84 28.60 -15.78
N TRP A 654 21.13 29.65 -15.41
CA TRP A 654 20.73 30.69 -16.37
C TRP A 654 21.93 31.31 -17.10
N ARG A 655 21.82 31.53 -18.42
CA ARG A 655 22.72 32.45 -19.14
C ARG A 655 22.42 33.90 -18.76
N ASN A 656 23.43 34.76 -18.92
CA ASN A 656 23.28 36.21 -18.72
C ASN A 656 22.08 36.75 -19.50
N ASN A 657 21.17 37.46 -18.81
CA ASN A 657 19.92 38.02 -19.34
C ASN A 657 18.92 36.99 -19.91
N ARG A 658 19.08 35.69 -19.59
CA ARG A 658 18.10 34.62 -19.94
C ARG A 658 17.32 34.09 -18.74
N ASP A 659 17.75 34.43 -17.53
CA ASP A 659 17.00 34.26 -16.28
C ASP A 659 15.54 34.72 -16.43
N TYR A 660 14.61 33.79 -16.20
CA TYR A 660 13.16 33.97 -16.36
C TYR A 660 12.65 35.27 -15.71
N SER A 661 13.07 35.55 -14.48
CA SER A 661 12.64 36.73 -13.74
C SER A 661 13.04 38.04 -14.43
N THR A 662 14.26 38.08 -14.98
CA THR A 662 14.79 39.26 -15.68
C THR A 662 14.23 39.40 -17.10
N ARG A 663 14.06 38.27 -17.81
CA ARG A 663 13.71 38.24 -19.24
C ARG A 663 12.30 38.72 -19.53
N LYS A 664 11.31 38.32 -18.70
CA LYS A 664 9.90 38.75 -18.87
C LYS A 664 9.58 40.08 -18.20
N GLY A 665 10.56 40.75 -17.57
CA GLY A 665 10.33 41.95 -16.75
C GLY A 665 9.45 41.69 -15.52
N MET A 666 9.33 40.42 -15.09
CA MET A 666 8.46 39.99 -14.01
C MET A 666 9.15 40.24 -12.67
N THR A 667 8.66 41.22 -11.92
CA THR A 667 9.11 41.57 -10.57
C THR A 667 8.57 40.59 -9.52
N GLY A 668 8.89 39.31 -9.68
CA GLY A 668 8.65 38.30 -8.66
C GLY A 668 7.18 38.11 -8.30
N LYS A 669 6.31 37.92 -9.30
CA LYS A 669 4.90 37.58 -9.07
C LYS A 669 4.51 36.35 -9.86
N ILE A 670 4.51 35.20 -9.18
CA ILE A 670 3.70 34.05 -9.56
C ILE A 670 2.24 34.53 -9.59
N SER A 671 1.49 34.12 -10.62
CA SER A 671 0.04 34.34 -10.63
C SER A 671 -0.59 33.49 -9.52
N SER A 672 -1.50 34.06 -8.74
CA SER A 672 -2.33 33.27 -7.81
C SER A 672 -3.18 32.21 -8.51
N LYS A 673 -3.39 32.36 -9.83
CA LYS A 673 -4.00 31.36 -10.72
C LYS A 673 -2.99 30.49 -11.46
N ALA A 674 -1.70 30.49 -11.13
CA ALA A 674 -0.71 29.64 -11.80
C ALA A 674 -1.03 28.16 -11.55
N PRO A 675 -1.03 27.29 -12.59
CA PRO A 675 -1.32 25.87 -12.47
C PRO A 675 -0.50 25.21 -11.37
N LEU A 676 -1.16 24.37 -10.58
CA LEU A 676 -0.57 23.70 -9.43
C LEU A 676 -0.53 22.19 -9.72
N LYS A 677 0.67 21.61 -9.65
CA LYS A 677 0.98 20.24 -10.08
C LYS A 677 1.92 19.56 -9.08
N ASP A 678 1.88 18.23 -9.02
CA ASP A 678 2.95 17.42 -8.41
C ASP A 678 3.75 16.64 -9.45
N THR A 679 3.19 16.46 -10.66
CA THR A 679 3.85 15.75 -11.76
C THR A 679 3.78 16.61 -13.01
N LEU A 680 4.94 16.94 -13.59
CA LEU A 680 5.02 17.79 -14.77
C LEU A 680 5.93 17.18 -15.83
N LEU A 681 5.45 17.16 -17.06
CA LEU A 681 6.29 16.84 -18.20
C LEU A 681 7.34 17.93 -18.46
N ILE A 682 8.59 17.50 -18.51
CA ILE A 682 9.72 18.28 -19.01
C ILE A 682 9.97 17.90 -20.48
N PRO A 683 9.85 18.85 -21.42
CA PRO A 683 9.98 18.56 -22.85
C PRO A 683 11.43 18.22 -23.24
N ALA A 684 11.59 17.31 -24.21
CA ALA A 684 12.88 16.99 -24.80
C ALA A 684 13.58 18.25 -25.35
N GLY A 685 14.88 18.39 -25.06
CA GLY A 685 15.63 19.60 -25.40
C GLY A 685 15.14 20.90 -24.73
N GLY A 686 14.27 20.84 -23.72
CA GLY A 686 13.63 22.02 -23.12
C GLY A 686 13.64 22.03 -21.58
N TYR A 687 12.89 22.95 -20.98
CA TYR A 687 12.81 23.11 -19.52
C TYR A 687 11.44 23.62 -19.05
N ALA A 688 11.16 23.40 -17.78
CA ALA A 688 10.10 24.06 -17.04
C ALA A 688 10.70 24.92 -15.90
N VAL A 689 10.01 26.01 -15.55
CA VAL A 689 10.27 26.77 -14.34
C VAL A 689 9.06 26.61 -13.42
N VAL A 690 9.30 26.09 -12.23
CA VAL A 690 8.28 25.90 -11.20
C VAL A 690 8.72 26.53 -9.89
N TYR A 691 7.76 26.84 -9.02
CA TYR A 691 8.02 27.39 -7.70
C TYR A 691 7.29 26.59 -6.63
N PHE A 692 7.99 26.23 -5.56
CA PHE A 692 7.41 25.59 -4.40
C PHE A 692 7.91 26.25 -3.11
N LYS A 693 7.20 25.99 -2.03
CA LYS A 693 7.55 26.39 -0.67
C LYS A 693 7.98 25.15 0.08
N THR A 694 9.12 25.21 0.76
CA THR A 694 9.55 24.20 1.71
C THR A 694 8.75 24.40 3.00
N ASP A 695 7.56 23.81 3.08
CA ASP A 695 6.70 23.89 4.28
C ASP A 695 6.25 22.52 4.81
N ASN A 696 6.95 21.47 4.39
CA ASN A 696 6.69 20.08 4.76
C ASN A 696 8.01 19.36 5.13
N PRO A 697 8.50 19.48 6.37
CA PRO A 697 9.82 18.98 6.72
C PRO A 697 9.96 17.44 6.65
N GLY A 698 10.98 16.96 5.94
CA GLY A 698 11.19 15.54 5.67
C GLY A 698 12.14 15.29 4.49
N TRP A 699 12.24 14.03 4.05
CA TRP A 699 12.96 13.65 2.83
C TRP A 699 11.96 13.37 1.72
N TRP A 700 12.01 14.15 0.65
CA TRP A 700 11.09 14.04 -0.47
C TRP A 700 11.81 13.63 -1.73
N PHE A 701 11.24 12.65 -2.41
CA PHE A 701 11.81 12.13 -3.64
C PHE A 701 11.37 12.99 -4.82
N LEU A 702 12.34 13.43 -5.63
CA LEU A 702 12.11 14.03 -6.94
C LEU A 702 12.67 13.07 -7.99
N HIS A 703 11.86 12.57 -8.91
CA HIS A 703 12.31 11.58 -9.89
C HIS A 703 11.54 11.65 -11.20
N CYS A 704 12.08 11.01 -12.24
CA CYS A 704 11.31 10.74 -13.44
C CYS A 704 10.30 9.64 -13.15
N HIS A 705 9.05 9.85 -13.54
CA HIS A 705 7.95 8.90 -13.32
C HIS A 705 7.88 7.77 -14.37
N ILE A 706 8.85 7.73 -15.29
CA ILE A 706 9.09 6.57 -16.14
C ILE A 706 9.90 5.54 -15.34
N GLU A 707 9.36 4.34 -15.20
CA GLU A 707 9.88 3.32 -14.28
C GLU A 707 11.33 2.95 -14.58
N VAL A 708 11.65 2.74 -15.85
CA VAL A 708 13.00 2.37 -16.28
C VAL A 708 14.00 3.46 -15.89
N HIS A 709 13.64 4.73 -16.10
CA HIS A 709 14.51 5.86 -15.76
C HIS A 709 14.70 5.99 -14.24
N GLN A 710 13.64 5.83 -13.45
CA GLN A 710 13.72 5.82 -11.99
C GLN A 710 14.66 4.71 -11.49
N LEU A 711 14.49 3.48 -11.99
CA LEU A 711 15.28 2.31 -11.61
C LEU A 711 16.75 2.39 -12.04
N GLU A 712 17.05 3.12 -13.11
CA GLU A 712 18.43 3.45 -13.51
C GLU A 712 19.07 4.58 -12.69
N GLY A 713 18.29 5.30 -11.89
CA GLY A 713 18.77 6.37 -11.01
C GLY A 713 18.40 7.79 -11.41
N MET A 714 17.35 8.01 -12.20
CA MET A 714 16.85 9.36 -12.54
C MET A 714 16.06 10.01 -11.39
N GLY A 715 16.72 10.22 -10.25
CA GLY A 715 16.12 10.81 -9.06
C GLY A 715 17.11 11.56 -8.18
N VAL A 716 16.57 12.34 -7.24
CA VAL A 716 17.30 13.07 -6.22
C VAL A 716 16.41 13.21 -4.99
N ILE A 717 17.01 13.23 -3.80
CA ILE A 717 16.28 13.36 -2.53
C ILE A 717 16.44 14.80 -2.05
N ILE A 718 15.33 15.53 -1.93
CA ILE A 718 15.29 16.86 -1.33
C ILE A 718 15.10 16.69 0.18
N ASN A 719 16.05 17.15 0.98
CA ASN A 719 15.97 17.12 2.44
C ASN A 719 15.57 18.49 2.97
N GLU A 720 14.32 18.59 3.41
CA GLU A 720 13.76 19.81 3.96
C GLU A 720 13.85 19.82 5.50
N GLY A 721 14.75 20.64 6.04
CA GLY A 721 14.83 20.89 7.48
C GLY A 721 15.20 19.67 8.36
N GLY A 722 15.40 18.49 7.77
CA GLY A 722 15.76 17.25 8.46
C GLY A 722 14.64 16.64 9.31
N PHE A 723 15.06 15.83 10.29
CA PHE A 723 14.22 14.94 11.07
C PHE A 723 13.36 15.67 12.12
N LYS A 724 12.33 16.39 11.67
CA LYS A 724 11.42 17.11 12.58
C LYS A 724 10.39 16.23 13.27
N THR A 725 10.04 15.09 12.67
CA THR A 725 9.14 14.13 13.29
C THR A 725 9.72 12.72 13.12
N PRO A 726 9.99 11.98 14.20
CA PRO A 726 10.57 10.63 14.12
C PRO A 726 9.51 9.58 13.74
N PRO A 727 9.90 8.46 13.12
CA PRO A 727 9.01 7.35 12.88
C PRO A 727 8.57 6.70 14.21
N PRO A 728 7.40 6.06 14.26
CA PRO A 728 6.94 5.34 15.45
C PRO A 728 7.88 4.19 15.88
N ASP A 729 7.93 3.94 17.18
CA ASP A 729 8.61 2.77 17.74
C ASP A 729 8.10 1.47 17.10
N GLY A 730 9.03 0.61 16.69
CA GLY A 730 8.72 -0.69 16.08
C GLY A 730 8.52 -0.68 14.56
N MET A 731 8.72 0.46 13.88
CA MET A 731 8.79 0.49 12.42
C MET A 731 9.91 -0.43 11.89
N ASN A 732 9.64 -1.16 10.79
CA ASN A 732 10.60 -2.10 10.18
C ASN A 732 11.94 -1.43 9.88
N LYS A 733 13.04 -1.99 10.38
CA LYS A 733 14.41 -1.54 10.09
C LYS A 733 15.08 -2.38 9.02
N CYS A 734 15.85 -1.73 8.17
CA CYS A 734 16.67 -2.29 7.10
C CYS A 734 17.98 -1.50 7.00
N GLY A 735 18.98 -2.06 6.33
CA GLY A 735 20.32 -1.50 6.25
C GLY A 735 21.39 -2.57 6.31
N ASP A 736 22.64 -2.12 6.18
CA ASP A 736 23.79 -2.94 6.52
C ASP A 736 23.84 -3.14 8.05
N PHE A 737 24.17 -4.35 8.50
CA PHE A 737 24.36 -4.66 9.92
C PHE A 737 25.86 -4.87 10.22
N PRO A 738 26.66 -3.78 10.33
CA PRO A 738 28.10 -3.89 10.59
C PRO A 738 28.34 -4.34 12.04
N LEU A 739 28.57 -5.64 12.22
CA LEU A 739 28.94 -6.20 13.50
C LEU A 739 30.41 -5.89 13.80
N ALA A 740 30.65 -4.83 14.57
CA ALA A 740 32.01 -4.45 14.96
C ALA A 740 32.66 -5.55 15.83
N THR A 741 33.98 -5.74 15.70
CA THR A 741 34.68 -6.87 16.34
C THR A 741 34.61 -6.78 17.88
N ASP A 742 34.64 -5.57 18.44
CA ASP A 742 34.47 -5.28 19.86
C ASP A 742 33.02 -5.46 20.33
N GLN A 743 32.02 -5.13 19.51
CA GLN A 743 30.60 -5.45 19.78
C GLN A 743 30.36 -6.96 19.78
N PHE A 744 30.92 -7.69 18.82
CA PHE A 744 30.89 -9.16 18.80
C PHE A 744 31.60 -9.75 20.02
N ILE A 745 32.82 -9.28 20.33
CA ILE A 745 33.56 -9.69 21.54
C ILE A 745 32.75 -9.37 22.79
N SER A 746 32.05 -8.25 22.88
CA SER A 746 31.24 -7.87 24.05
C SER A 746 29.98 -8.73 24.18
N ALA A 747 29.27 -8.97 23.08
CA ALA A 747 28.09 -9.85 23.04
C ALA A 747 28.46 -11.30 23.37
N THR A 748 29.61 -11.78 22.90
CA THR A 748 30.15 -13.10 23.24
C THR A 748 30.87 -13.15 24.59
N ALA A 749 31.30 -12.01 25.14
CA ALA A 749 31.83 -11.94 26.51
C ALA A 749 30.75 -12.21 27.56
N VAL A 750 29.47 -11.92 27.28
CA VAL A 750 28.36 -12.29 28.18
C VAL A 750 28.18 -13.81 28.24
N THR A 751 28.54 -14.56 27.19
CA THR A 751 28.58 -16.04 27.21
C THR A 751 29.93 -16.60 27.67
N ALA A 752 30.96 -15.78 27.81
CA ALA A 752 32.29 -16.15 28.32
C ALA A 752 32.55 -15.73 29.78
N SER A 753 31.71 -14.87 30.37
CA SER A 753 31.73 -14.59 31.80
C SER A 753 31.21 -15.82 32.54
N PRO A 754 31.97 -16.42 33.47
CA PRO A 754 31.49 -17.58 34.20
C PRO A 754 30.24 -17.21 35.01
N SER A 755 29.25 -18.11 34.99
CA SER A 755 28.21 -18.12 36.02
C SER A 755 28.88 -18.00 37.39
N PRO A 756 28.42 -17.11 38.29
CA PRO A 756 29.07 -16.94 39.59
C PRO A 756 29.12 -18.29 40.30
N GLU A 757 30.32 -18.76 40.64
CA GLU A 757 30.48 -20.08 41.25
C GLU A 757 29.57 -20.21 42.48
N PRO A 758 28.75 -21.27 42.58
CA PRO A 758 27.88 -21.47 43.72
C PRO A 758 28.74 -21.66 44.96
N THR A 759 28.43 -20.93 46.03
CA THR A 759 29.14 -21.03 47.31
C THR A 759 28.90 -22.42 47.92
N LEU A 760 29.83 -23.32 47.65
CA LEU A 760 29.67 -24.74 47.94
C LEU A 760 29.84 -25.02 49.43
N THR A 761 28.72 -25.04 50.16
CA THR A 761 28.61 -25.89 51.34
C THR A 761 28.15 -27.27 50.89
N THR A 762 29.08 -28.22 50.95
CA THR A 762 28.91 -29.70 50.95
C THR A 762 27.47 -30.18 51.26
N THR A 763 26.82 -31.12 50.57
CA THR A 763 27.24 -32.26 49.70
C THR A 763 25.98 -32.75 48.94
N THR A 764 25.95 -33.53 47.84
CA THR A 764 26.89 -34.47 47.18
C THR A 764 26.69 -34.47 45.65
N VAL A 765 27.53 -35.21 44.91
CA VAL A 765 27.59 -35.30 43.44
C VAL A 765 26.95 -36.60 42.90
N VAL A 766 26.30 -36.56 41.73
CA VAL A 766 26.43 -37.57 40.65
C VAL A 766 26.45 -36.85 39.29
N SER A 767 27.29 -37.31 38.35
CA SER A 767 27.66 -36.60 37.11
C SER A 767 27.24 -37.32 35.82
N THR A 768 27.03 -36.56 34.75
CA THR A 768 27.20 -36.95 33.33
C THR A 768 27.62 -35.69 32.55
N VAL A 769 28.87 -35.46 32.17
CA VAL A 769 29.66 -36.14 31.10
C VAL A 769 28.95 -36.11 29.74
N PHE A 770 29.28 -35.10 28.92
CA PHE A 770 29.16 -35.15 27.47
C PHE A 770 30.36 -35.89 26.87
N MET A 771 30.13 -36.66 25.79
CA MET A 771 30.98 -36.85 24.60
C MET A 771 30.26 -37.84 23.64
N PRO A 772 30.56 -37.88 22.33
CA PRO A 772 29.50 -37.83 21.32
C PRO A 772 29.53 -39.00 20.32
N THR A 773 28.43 -39.18 19.57
CA THR A 773 28.52 -39.87 18.27
C THR A 773 27.43 -39.47 17.27
N THR A 774 27.88 -39.24 16.04
CA THR A 774 27.18 -39.18 14.76
C THR A 774 26.04 -40.20 14.61
N ILE A 775 24.90 -39.79 14.05
CA ILE A 775 23.93 -40.71 13.42
C ILE A 775 23.57 -40.18 12.03
N GLN A 776 23.57 -41.08 11.03
CA GLN A 776 23.25 -40.76 9.65
C GLN A 776 21.74 -40.72 9.38
N ILE A 777 21.37 -39.99 8.34
CA ILE A 777 20.02 -39.97 7.76
C ILE A 777 19.82 -41.24 6.90
N THR A 778 18.78 -42.01 7.18
CA THR A 778 17.96 -42.76 6.20
C THR A 778 16.68 -43.27 6.88
N PRO A 779 15.58 -43.53 6.13
CA PRO A 779 14.24 -43.19 6.62
C PRO A 779 13.47 -44.36 7.27
N THR A 780 12.53 -44.00 8.14
CA THR A 780 11.38 -44.86 8.49
C THR A 780 10.08 -44.06 8.44
N ASN A 781 9.12 -44.56 7.65
CA ASN A 781 7.76 -44.02 7.55
C ASN A 781 6.99 -44.19 8.87
N THR A 782 6.42 -43.10 9.39
CA THR A 782 5.17 -43.15 10.18
C THR A 782 4.31 -41.92 9.88
N ASN A 783 3.14 -42.16 9.28
CA ASN A 783 2.08 -41.16 9.15
C ASN A 783 1.47 -40.83 10.51
N SER A 784 1.44 -39.56 10.92
CA SER A 784 0.34 -38.97 11.70
C SER A 784 0.49 -37.45 11.79
N GLY A 785 -0.52 -36.72 11.34
CA GLY A 785 -0.45 -35.26 11.06
C GLY A 785 -0.49 -34.31 12.26
N GLY A 786 -0.59 -33.02 11.92
CA GLY A 786 -1.32 -32.04 12.74
C GLY A 786 -0.48 -30.90 13.32
N GLY A 787 -0.51 -29.73 12.65
CA GLY A 787 0.20 -28.52 13.06
C GLY A 787 -0.11 -28.00 14.48
N GLY A 788 0.92 -27.43 15.09
CA GLY A 788 0.85 -26.74 16.38
C GLY A 788 0.24 -25.34 16.27
N GLY A 789 -1.05 -25.25 15.94
CA GLY A 789 -1.81 -24.01 16.05
C GLY A 789 -2.07 -23.66 17.53
N GLY A 790 -1.83 -22.41 17.91
CA GLY A 790 -2.10 -21.89 19.25
C GLY A 790 -3.60 -21.77 19.55
N GLY A 791 -4.28 -22.89 19.78
CA GLY A 791 -5.71 -22.89 20.11
C GLY A 791 -6.01 -22.10 21.38
N THR A 792 -7.00 -21.20 21.31
CA THR A 792 -7.63 -20.52 22.46
C THR A 792 -8.32 -21.55 23.37
N LYS A 793 -8.41 -21.26 24.67
CA LYS A 793 -8.57 -22.31 25.70
C LYS A 793 -9.65 -21.98 26.73
N CYS A 794 -10.92 -22.22 26.39
CA CYS A 794 -12.09 -21.55 26.96
C CYS A 794 -13.33 -22.44 27.16
N PHE A 795 -14.44 -21.83 27.58
CA PHE A 795 -15.80 -22.36 27.60
C PHE A 795 -16.63 -21.85 26.38
N PRO A 796 -17.65 -22.60 25.92
CA PRO A 796 -18.49 -22.18 24.79
C PRO A 796 -19.59 -21.15 25.21
N PRO A 797 -20.17 -20.40 24.26
CA PRO A 797 -21.19 -19.36 24.53
C PRO A 797 -22.44 -19.86 25.26
N ASP A 798 -22.84 -21.11 25.02
CA ASP A 798 -24.06 -21.74 25.52
C ASP A 798 -23.88 -22.41 26.90
N ALA A 799 -22.66 -22.43 27.43
CA ALA A 799 -22.41 -22.90 28.79
C ALA A 799 -23.12 -22.02 29.82
N VAL A 800 -23.64 -22.62 30.89
CA VAL A 800 -24.45 -21.94 31.91
C VAL A 800 -23.63 -21.73 33.18
N VAL A 801 -23.58 -20.49 33.66
CA VAL A 801 -23.05 -20.13 34.98
C VAL A 801 -24.18 -19.71 35.92
N ARG A 802 -23.97 -19.85 37.23
CA ARG A 802 -24.96 -19.44 38.25
C ARG A 802 -24.59 -18.08 38.83
N THR A 803 -25.52 -17.12 38.79
CA THR A 803 -25.43 -15.83 39.48
C THR A 803 -26.38 -15.80 40.69
N ARG A 804 -26.28 -14.78 41.56
CA ARG A 804 -27.26 -14.57 42.65
C ARG A 804 -28.70 -14.41 42.14
N ASN A 805 -28.88 -13.98 40.88
CA ASN A 805 -30.17 -13.72 40.25
C ASN A 805 -30.71 -14.92 39.44
N GLY A 806 -29.98 -16.04 39.39
CA GLY A 806 -30.32 -17.23 38.61
C GLY A 806 -29.25 -17.61 37.57
N PRO A 807 -29.54 -18.60 36.71
CA PRO A 807 -28.63 -19.03 35.66
C PRO A 807 -28.46 -17.94 34.57
N LEU A 808 -27.26 -17.86 34.01
CA LEU A 808 -26.85 -16.94 32.96
C LEU A 808 -26.00 -17.71 31.93
N LEU A 809 -26.08 -17.35 30.65
CA LEU A 809 -25.20 -17.93 29.62
C LEU A 809 -23.81 -17.31 29.68
N MET A 810 -22.78 -18.07 29.35
CA MET A 810 -21.38 -17.66 29.44
C MET A 810 -21.09 -16.41 28.62
N LYS A 811 -21.68 -16.30 27.41
CA LYS A 811 -21.60 -15.11 26.54
C LYS A 811 -22.19 -13.84 27.15
N ASP A 812 -23.09 -13.97 28.12
CA ASP A 812 -23.86 -12.87 28.73
C ASP A 812 -23.22 -12.41 30.05
N VAL A 813 -22.12 -13.03 30.48
CA VAL A 813 -21.32 -12.61 31.64
C VAL A 813 -20.64 -11.26 31.36
N GLU A 814 -20.63 -10.36 32.34
CA GLU A 814 -19.91 -9.08 32.31
C GLU A 814 -18.96 -8.95 33.52
N ILE A 815 -17.93 -8.11 33.40
CA ILE A 815 -17.03 -7.78 34.51
C ILE A 815 -17.84 -7.13 35.66
N GLY A 816 -17.57 -7.56 36.89
CA GLY A 816 -18.30 -7.16 38.09
C GLY A 816 -19.52 -8.01 38.43
N MET A 817 -19.98 -8.91 37.55
CA MET A 817 -21.01 -9.89 37.91
C MET A 817 -20.46 -10.91 38.91
N GLU A 818 -21.24 -11.28 39.92
CA GLU A 818 -20.89 -12.35 40.85
C GLU A 818 -21.35 -13.73 40.34
N LEU A 819 -20.40 -14.61 40.05
CA LEU A 819 -20.62 -15.99 39.64
C LEU A 819 -20.36 -16.96 40.79
N LEU A 820 -21.08 -18.08 40.83
CA LEU A 820 -20.79 -19.17 41.75
C LEU A 820 -19.42 -19.77 41.44
N ALA A 821 -18.56 -19.83 42.46
CA ALA A 821 -17.18 -20.29 42.41
C ALA A 821 -16.88 -21.15 43.65
N LEU A 822 -15.74 -21.84 43.64
CA LEU A 822 -15.20 -22.57 44.78
C LEU A 822 -14.08 -21.75 45.43
N SER A 823 -14.25 -21.38 46.70
CA SER A 823 -13.21 -20.69 47.46
C SER A 823 -12.04 -21.61 47.83
N SER A 824 -10.92 -21.00 48.24
CA SER A 824 -9.76 -21.71 48.79
C SER A 824 -10.04 -22.62 50.01
N ASN A 825 -11.16 -22.41 50.72
CA ASN A 825 -11.61 -23.26 51.83
C ASN A 825 -12.50 -24.44 51.38
N HIS A 826 -12.71 -24.62 50.07
CA HIS A 826 -13.67 -25.56 49.47
C HIS A 826 -15.15 -25.23 49.75
N GLU A 827 -15.45 -23.99 50.18
CA GLU A 827 -16.82 -23.49 50.31
C GLU A 827 -17.26 -22.84 48.98
N LEU A 828 -18.51 -23.09 48.57
CA LEU A 828 -19.10 -22.43 47.41
C LEU A 828 -19.44 -20.97 47.75
N VAL A 829 -18.96 -20.04 46.92
CA VAL A 829 -19.13 -18.60 47.13
C VAL A 829 -19.53 -17.91 45.84
N TYR A 830 -20.27 -16.80 45.96
CA TYR A 830 -20.49 -15.89 44.85
C TYR A 830 -19.29 -14.94 44.76
N SER A 831 -18.49 -15.08 43.70
CA SER A 831 -17.25 -14.35 43.46
C SER A 831 -17.41 -13.40 42.28
N PRO A 832 -16.99 -12.13 42.39
CA PRO A 832 -17.03 -11.21 41.25
C PRO A 832 -16.09 -11.67 40.13
N VAL A 833 -16.51 -11.46 38.88
CA VAL A 833 -15.66 -11.51 37.68
C VAL A 833 -14.83 -10.24 37.65
N ILE A 834 -13.50 -10.39 37.70
CA ILE A 834 -12.57 -9.26 37.72
C ILE A 834 -12.09 -8.87 36.31
N LEU A 835 -12.15 -9.81 35.37
CA LEU A 835 -11.61 -9.68 34.01
C LEU A 835 -12.17 -10.79 33.10
N MET A 836 -12.20 -10.55 31.79
CA MET A 836 -12.29 -11.63 30.79
C MET A 836 -10.89 -11.98 30.26
N LEU A 837 -10.48 -13.24 30.42
CA LEU A 837 -9.21 -13.74 29.88
C LEU A 837 -9.29 -13.96 28.37
N ASP A 838 -10.46 -14.35 27.87
CA ASP A 838 -10.74 -14.56 26.45
C ASP A 838 -12.22 -14.27 26.17
N VAL A 839 -12.50 -13.66 25.01
CA VAL A 839 -13.85 -13.38 24.47
C VAL A 839 -13.73 -13.34 22.95
N ASP A 840 -14.33 -14.32 22.29
CA ASP A 840 -14.43 -14.39 20.83
C ASP A 840 -15.79 -15.00 20.48
N ASP A 841 -16.63 -14.25 19.76
CA ASP A 841 -17.99 -14.66 19.40
C ASP A 841 -18.04 -15.52 18.11
N ILE A 842 -16.97 -15.53 17.30
CA ILE A 842 -16.99 -16.06 15.93
C ILE A 842 -16.04 -17.24 15.67
N LYS A 843 -15.02 -17.43 16.49
CA LYS A 843 -14.01 -18.47 16.30
C LYS A 843 -14.50 -19.89 16.55
N LEU A 844 -14.08 -20.82 15.70
CA LEU A 844 -14.30 -22.25 15.88
C LEU A 844 -13.20 -22.84 16.77
N ALA A 845 -13.60 -23.57 17.81
CA ALA A 845 -12.67 -24.31 18.67
C ALA A 845 -13.13 -25.76 18.87
N ASN A 846 -12.18 -26.68 19.02
CA ASN A 846 -12.47 -28.06 19.41
C ASN A 846 -12.66 -28.12 20.93
N TYR A 847 -13.80 -28.62 21.38
CA TYR A 847 -14.19 -28.75 22.78
C TYR A 847 -14.16 -30.21 23.23
N THR A 848 -13.65 -30.43 24.45
CA THR A 848 -13.84 -31.69 25.18
C THR A 848 -15.15 -31.60 25.96
N ILE A 849 -15.99 -32.61 25.81
CA ILE A 849 -17.25 -32.79 26.52
C ILE A 849 -17.06 -33.90 27.55
N ILE A 850 -17.28 -33.59 28.82
CA ILE A 850 -17.18 -34.52 29.95
C ILE A 850 -18.60 -34.78 30.47
N GLU A 851 -19.03 -36.04 30.45
CA GLU A 851 -20.36 -36.47 30.90
C GLU A 851 -20.23 -37.34 32.16
N SER A 852 -21.10 -37.07 33.14
CA SER A 852 -21.08 -37.73 34.45
C SER A 852 -22.30 -38.62 34.72
N SER A 853 -22.19 -39.48 35.75
CA SER A 853 -23.24 -40.40 36.20
C SER A 853 -24.52 -39.71 36.68
N GLY A 854 -24.49 -38.39 36.92
CA GLY A 854 -25.65 -37.56 37.24
C GLY A 854 -26.30 -36.85 36.04
N ASN A 855 -25.89 -37.17 34.80
CA ASN A 855 -26.23 -36.45 33.57
C ASN A 855 -25.72 -34.99 33.51
N HIS A 856 -24.78 -34.58 34.36
CA HIS A 856 -24.11 -33.28 34.21
C HIS A 856 -23.08 -33.36 33.08
N LYS A 857 -23.08 -32.33 32.22
CA LYS A 857 -22.26 -32.24 31.01
C LYS A 857 -21.44 -30.95 31.03
N LEU A 858 -20.13 -31.06 31.23
CA LEU A 858 -19.21 -29.93 31.17
C LEU A 858 -18.51 -29.90 29.80
N THR A 859 -18.57 -28.75 29.13
CA THR A 859 -17.95 -28.54 27.80
C THR A 859 -16.89 -27.45 27.92
N LEU A 860 -15.64 -27.79 27.63
CA LEU A 860 -14.49 -26.87 27.67
C LEU A 860 -13.37 -27.35 26.73
N THR A 861 -12.49 -26.44 26.28
CA THR A 861 -11.39 -26.83 25.38
C THR A 861 -10.41 -27.84 26.02
N PRO A 862 -9.72 -28.69 25.22
CA PRO A 862 -8.79 -29.73 25.68
C PRO A 862 -7.73 -29.33 26.72
N ASN A 863 -7.32 -28.07 26.73
CA ASN A 863 -6.22 -27.53 27.54
C ASN A 863 -6.69 -26.58 28.66
N HIS A 864 -7.98 -26.61 28.99
CA HIS A 864 -8.60 -25.86 30.09
C HIS A 864 -8.72 -26.77 31.32
N LEU A 865 -8.55 -26.22 32.53
CA LEU A 865 -8.41 -27.03 33.75
C LEU A 865 -9.75 -27.39 34.42
N VAL A 866 -9.87 -28.64 34.85
CA VAL A 866 -10.97 -29.19 35.67
C VAL A 866 -10.39 -29.78 36.95
N HIS A 867 -11.11 -29.62 38.07
CA HIS A 867 -10.76 -30.27 39.34
C HIS A 867 -11.29 -31.71 39.35
N ALA A 868 -10.39 -32.70 39.38
CA ALA A 868 -10.72 -34.13 39.37
C ALA A 868 -10.07 -34.88 40.55
N SER A 869 -10.67 -35.99 40.98
CA SER A 869 -10.15 -36.88 42.03
C SER A 869 -10.48 -38.36 41.77
N LYS A 870 -9.90 -39.28 42.54
CA LYS A 870 -10.40 -40.66 42.71
C LYS A 870 -11.34 -40.82 43.91
N THR A 871 -11.30 -39.91 44.88
CA THR A 871 -12.11 -40.00 46.10
C THR A 871 -13.37 -39.14 46.00
N ASN A 872 -14.26 -39.21 47.00
CA ASN A 872 -15.41 -38.31 47.10
C ASN A 872 -15.08 -36.97 47.75
N ASP A 873 -13.86 -36.79 48.26
CA ASP A 873 -13.42 -35.62 49.01
C ASP A 873 -12.78 -34.59 48.06
N ILE A 874 -13.36 -33.39 48.03
CA ILE A 874 -12.89 -32.30 47.16
C ILE A 874 -11.52 -31.74 47.57
N SER A 875 -11.13 -31.90 48.84
CA SER A 875 -9.78 -31.53 49.31
C SER A 875 -8.67 -32.41 48.71
N SER A 876 -9.04 -33.57 48.15
CA SER A 876 -8.15 -34.45 47.38
C SER A 876 -8.18 -34.18 45.86
N SER A 877 -8.84 -33.12 45.41
CA SER A 877 -8.94 -32.80 43.99
C SER A 877 -7.66 -32.17 43.45
N VAL A 878 -7.30 -32.52 42.21
CA VAL A 878 -6.18 -31.96 41.47
C VAL A 878 -6.67 -31.27 40.20
N PRO A 879 -6.13 -30.10 39.84
CA PRO A 879 -6.40 -29.48 38.56
C PRO A 879 -5.68 -30.25 37.45
N ILE A 880 -6.42 -30.75 36.47
CA ILE A 880 -5.89 -31.41 35.27
C ILE A 880 -6.54 -30.82 34.01
N PHE A 881 -5.86 -30.93 32.86
CA PHE A 881 -6.46 -30.54 31.59
C PHE A 881 -7.67 -31.42 31.24
N ALA A 882 -8.70 -30.82 30.62
CA ALA A 882 -9.90 -31.53 30.18
C ALA A 882 -9.61 -32.78 29.32
N SER A 883 -8.59 -32.72 28.47
CA SER A 883 -8.11 -33.84 27.64
C SER A 883 -7.50 -35.01 28.43
N GLN A 884 -7.18 -34.81 29.71
CA GLN A 884 -6.60 -35.83 30.59
C GLN A 884 -7.65 -36.52 31.47
N VAL A 885 -8.88 -35.99 31.53
CA VAL A 885 -10.01 -36.58 32.28
C VAL A 885 -10.41 -37.90 31.63
N LYS A 886 -10.56 -38.95 32.43
CA LYS A 886 -10.90 -40.30 31.99
C LYS A 886 -12.18 -40.80 32.65
N LYS A 887 -12.80 -41.79 32.01
CA LYS A 887 -13.89 -42.56 32.61
C LYS A 887 -13.44 -43.15 33.96
N GLY A 888 -14.25 -42.98 35.00
CA GLY A 888 -13.91 -43.39 36.36
C GLY A 888 -13.04 -42.40 37.16
N ASP A 889 -12.78 -41.20 36.63
CA ASP A 889 -12.43 -40.04 37.45
C ASP A 889 -13.69 -39.45 38.09
N LYS A 890 -13.53 -38.71 39.19
CA LYS A 890 -14.62 -37.96 39.84
C LYS A 890 -14.43 -36.47 39.65
N ILE A 891 -15.50 -35.81 39.24
CA ILE A 891 -15.62 -34.35 39.12
C ILE A 891 -16.64 -33.84 40.14
N PHE A 892 -16.56 -32.56 40.49
CA PHE A 892 -17.33 -32.00 41.60
C PHE A 892 -18.47 -31.12 41.09
N VAL A 893 -19.69 -31.38 41.55
CA VAL A 893 -20.93 -30.74 41.12
C VAL A 893 -21.57 -29.94 42.25
N ALA A 894 -21.90 -28.68 42.00
CA ALA A 894 -22.61 -27.79 42.91
C ALA A 894 -24.12 -28.02 42.85
N LYS A 895 -24.61 -29.01 43.60
CA LYS A 895 -26.03 -29.41 43.62
C LYS A 895 -26.96 -28.30 44.11
N SER A 896 -26.53 -27.57 45.14
CA SER A 896 -27.15 -26.36 45.67
C SER A 896 -26.05 -25.39 46.13
N PRO A 897 -26.35 -24.12 46.45
CA PRO A 897 -25.33 -23.13 46.81
C PRO A 897 -24.38 -23.55 47.94
N ASP A 898 -24.80 -24.45 48.83
CA ASP A 898 -24.01 -24.92 49.99
C ASP A 898 -23.61 -26.41 49.90
N VAL A 899 -23.86 -27.11 48.79
CA VAL A 899 -23.64 -28.57 48.68
C VAL A 899 -22.89 -28.92 47.40
N ILE A 900 -21.72 -29.53 47.58
CA ILE A 900 -20.90 -30.12 46.52
C ILE A 900 -20.98 -31.64 46.60
N GLU A 901 -21.16 -32.30 45.45
CA GLU A 901 -21.22 -33.76 45.31
C GLU A 901 -20.18 -34.24 44.30
N ALA A 902 -19.44 -35.30 44.63
CA ALA A 902 -18.51 -35.94 43.70
C ALA A 902 -19.25 -36.95 42.81
N VAL A 903 -19.23 -36.73 41.49
CA VAL A 903 -19.89 -37.60 40.48
C VAL A 903 -18.85 -38.25 39.57
N GLU A 904 -19.11 -39.49 39.15
CA GLU A 904 -18.18 -40.26 38.32
C GLU A 904 -18.32 -39.89 36.83
N VAL A 905 -17.20 -39.71 36.12
CA VAL A 905 -17.16 -39.48 34.68
C VAL A 905 -17.47 -40.79 33.93
N VAL A 906 -18.48 -40.76 33.07
CA VAL A 906 -19.01 -41.92 32.33
C VAL A 906 -18.49 -41.95 30.88
N SER A 907 -18.36 -40.77 30.27
CA SER A 907 -17.95 -40.58 28.87
C SER A 907 -17.19 -39.25 28.70
N THR A 908 -16.27 -39.25 27.73
CA THR A 908 -15.61 -38.06 27.20
C THR A 908 -15.73 -38.08 25.68
N SER A 909 -16.14 -36.97 25.07
CA SER A 909 -16.23 -36.82 23.61
C SER A 909 -15.67 -35.48 23.15
N SER A 910 -15.55 -35.26 21.83
CA SER A 910 -15.05 -34.01 21.26
C SER A 910 -16.00 -33.44 20.21
N GLN A 911 -16.21 -32.13 20.23
CA GLN A 911 -17.07 -31.42 19.28
C GLN A 911 -16.48 -30.05 18.93
N VAL A 912 -16.55 -29.65 17.66
CA VAL A 912 -16.22 -28.26 17.27
C VAL A 912 -17.43 -27.38 17.56
N ILE A 913 -17.22 -26.28 18.29
CA ILE A 913 -18.25 -25.31 18.67
C ILE A 913 -17.72 -23.89 18.36
N LYS A 914 -18.63 -23.02 17.93
CA LYS A 914 -18.36 -21.59 17.65
C LYS A 914 -18.43 -20.77 18.94
N GLY A 915 -17.47 -19.90 19.16
CA GLY A 915 -17.35 -18.98 20.29
C GLY A 915 -16.48 -19.53 21.43
N ALA A 916 -15.81 -18.62 22.16
CA ALA A 916 -14.87 -18.92 23.23
C ALA A 916 -14.85 -17.82 24.31
N TYR A 917 -15.10 -18.19 25.57
CA TYR A 917 -15.14 -17.28 26.72
C TYR A 917 -14.40 -17.85 27.93
N ALA A 918 -13.66 -17.00 28.64
CA ALA A 918 -12.99 -17.37 29.89
C ALA A 918 -13.09 -16.24 30.93
N PRO A 919 -14.15 -16.19 31.76
CA PRO A 919 -14.26 -15.22 32.84
C PRO A 919 -13.30 -15.57 33.98
N LEU A 920 -12.50 -14.59 34.43
CA LEU A 920 -11.68 -14.72 35.62
C LEU A 920 -12.42 -14.19 36.84
N THR A 921 -12.77 -15.10 37.76
CA THR A 921 -13.32 -14.76 39.08
C THR A 921 -12.19 -14.41 40.06
N ARG A 922 -12.52 -13.69 41.13
CA ARG A 922 -11.61 -13.41 42.26
C ARG A 922 -11.01 -14.67 42.90
N GLU A 923 -11.79 -15.75 43.01
CA GLU A 923 -11.35 -17.06 43.53
C GLU A 923 -10.61 -17.94 42.48
N GLY A 924 -10.54 -17.54 41.21
CA GLY A 924 -9.85 -18.29 40.15
C GLY A 924 -10.55 -19.57 39.68
N THR A 925 -11.71 -19.90 40.24
CA THR A 925 -12.58 -21.02 39.87
C THR A 925 -13.97 -20.52 39.44
N VAL A 926 -14.72 -21.34 38.71
CA VAL A 926 -16.09 -21.01 38.27
C VAL A 926 -16.92 -22.28 38.15
N VAL A 927 -18.19 -22.22 38.54
CA VAL A 927 -19.15 -23.30 38.35
C VAL A 927 -19.85 -23.15 37.00
N VAL A 928 -19.64 -24.13 36.11
CA VAL A 928 -20.14 -24.14 34.73
C VAL A 928 -20.92 -25.43 34.47
N ASN A 929 -22.15 -25.33 33.99
CA ASN A 929 -23.10 -26.46 33.88
C ASN A 929 -23.18 -27.30 35.17
N ASP A 930 -23.18 -26.59 36.30
CA ASP A 930 -23.14 -27.11 37.67
C ASP A 930 -21.83 -27.81 38.10
N VAL A 931 -20.83 -27.95 37.21
CA VAL A 931 -19.52 -28.56 37.53
C VAL A 931 -18.50 -27.49 37.92
N VAL A 932 -17.69 -27.76 38.94
CA VAL A 932 -16.57 -26.89 39.36
C VAL A 932 -15.41 -27.00 38.35
N ALA A 933 -15.06 -25.88 37.72
CA ALA A 933 -13.92 -25.75 36.82
C ALA A 933 -12.99 -24.60 37.27
N SER A 934 -11.78 -24.57 36.71
CA SER A 934 -10.88 -23.42 36.85
C SER A 934 -11.33 -22.28 35.93
N CYS A 935 -10.95 -21.04 36.23
CA CYS A 935 -10.96 -19.96 35.24
C CYS A 935 -9.77 -20.04 34.27
N TYR A 936 -8.73 -20.79 34.65
CA TYR A 936 -7.46 -20.85 33.93
C TYR A 936 -7.35 -22.03 32.99
N ALA A 937 -6.65 -21.77 31.89
CA ALA A 937 -6.14 -22.76 30.97
C ALA A 937 -4.63 -22.55 30.75
N VAL A 938 -4.06 -23.21 29.74
CA VAL A 938 -2.68 -23.06 29.28
C VAL A 938 -1.64 -23.82 30.11
N VAL A 939 -1.59 -23.60 31.42
CA VAL A 939 -0.58 -24.20 32.33
C VAL A 939 -1.25 -25.25 33.20
N ASN A 940 -0.60 -26.39 33.44
CA ASN A 940 -1.16 -27.49 34.25
C ASN A 940 -0.99 -27.27 35.77
N ASP A 941 -1.04 -26.02 36.22
CA ASP A 941 -0.94 -25.61 37.62
C ASP A 941 -1.89 -24.43 37.86
N HIS A 942 -2.98 -24.70 38.59
CA HIS A 942 -3.95 -23.68 38.97
C HIS A 942 -3.36 -22.64 39.92
N GLN A 943 -2.52 -23.05 40.88
CA GLN A 943 -1.99 -22.15 41.92
C GLN A 943 -0.97 -21.19 41.33
N PHE A 944 -0.09 -21.66 40.44
CA PHE A 944 0.84 -20.81 39.70
C PHE A 944 0.11 -19.79 38.81
N ALA A 945 -0.90 -20.24 38.04
CA ALA A 945 -1.72 -19.34 37.23
C ALA A 945 -2.43 -18.30 38.12
N HIS A 946 -3.04 -18.74 39.22
CA HIS A 946 -3.77 -17.88 40.15
C HIS A 946 -2.88 -16.86 40.88
N ALA A 947 -1.66 -17.26 41.26
CA ALA A 947 -0.65 -16.37 41.85
C ALA A 947 -0.19 -15.29 40.85
N THR A 948 -0.01 -15.65 39.58
CA THR A 948 0.40 -14.71 38.51
C THR A 948 -0.60 -13.57 38.33
N PHE A 949 -1.91 -13.84 38.46
CA PHE A 949 -2.96 -12.82 38.44
C PHE A 949 -3.18 -12.11 39.79
N GLY A 950 -2.33 -12.35 40.80
CA GLY A 950 -2.40 -11.72 42.12
C GLY A 950 -2.41 -10.18 42.10
N PRO A 951 -1.50 -9.49 41.37
CA PRO A 951 -1.49 -8.03 41.29
C PRO A 951 -2.78 -7.44 40.69
N LEU A 952 -3.36 -8.10 39.68
CA LEU A 952 -4.63 -7.66 39.06
C LEU A 952 -5.81 -7.83 40.03
N ARG A 953 -5.84 -8.92 40.80
CA ARG A 953 -6.84 -9.12 41.87
C ARG A 953 -6.72 -8.08 42.98
N TYR A 954 -5.49 -7.74 43.37
CA TYR A 954 -5.23 -6.68 44.37
C TYR A 954 -5.65 -5.29 43.88
N LEU A 955 -5.39 -4.96 42.61
CA LEU A 955 -5.84 -3.70 41.99
C LEU A 955 -7.37 -3.62 41.92
N TYR A 956 -8.05 -4.72 41.58
CA TYR A 956 -9.51 -4.80 41.62
C TYR A 956 -10.04 -4.52 43.04
N ASP A 957 -9.57 -5.25 44.05
CA ASP A 957 -10.00 -5.04 45.44
C ASP A 957 -9.80 -3.58 45.89
N THR A 958 -8.71 -2.93 45.46
CA THR A 958 -8.35 -1.54 45.82
C THR A 958 -9.18 -0.47 45.10
N PHE A 959 -9.55 -0.68 43.84
CA PHE A 959 -10.13 0.37 42.98
C PHE A 959 -11.50 0.03 42.34
N HIS A 960 -12.15 -1.07 42.74
CA HIS A 960 -13.40 -1.56 42.13
C HIS A 960 -14.51 -0.49 41.94
N THR A 961 -14.67 0.45 42.88
CA THR A 961 -15.68 1.52 42.79
C THR A 961 -15.45 2.51 41.64
N SER A 962 -14.28 2.51 41.00
CA SER A 962 -13.93 3.39 39.88
C SER A 962 -13.68 2.62 38.56
N LEU A 963 -13.82 1.29 38.55
CA LEU A 963 -13.41 0.41 37.44
C LEU A 963 -14.57 -0.27 36.70
N HIS A 964 -15.81 0.19 36.89
CA HIS A 964 -16.98 -0.33 36.17
C HIS A 964 -17.06 0.16 34.71
N SER A 965 -16.10 -0.26 33.87
CA SER A 965 -16.29 -0.25 32.41
C SER A 965 -17.03 -1.53 31.98
N LYS A 966 -18.00 -1.40 31.07
CA LYS A 966 -18.72 -2.55 30.48
C LYS A 966 -17.94 -3.18 29.33
N GLN A 967 -16.65 -3.44 29.53
CA GLN A 967 -15.76 -3.90 28.45
C GLN A 967 -15.76 -5.43 28.35
N LYS A 968 -16.29 -5.97 27.24
CA LYS A 968 -16.30 -7.40 26.90
C LYS A 968 -15.06 -7.85 26.08
N GLN A 969 -13.92 -7.16 26.17
CA GLN A 969 -12.72 -7.54 25.43
C GLN A 969 -11.85 -8.51 26.25
N GLY A 970 -11.49 -9.65 25.67
CA GLY A 970 -10.56 -10.62 26.26
C GLY A 970 -9.10 -10.17 26.14
N ILE A 971 -8.23 -10.66 27.02
CA ILE A 971 -6.79 -10.35 26.99
C ILE A 971 -6.03 -11.39 26.15
N ALA A 972 -5.95 -11.12 24.84
CA ALA A 972 -5.30 -12.02 23.87
C ALA A 972 -3.81 -12.36 24.19
N TRP A 973 -3.10 -11.52 24.95
CA TRP A 973 -1.70 -11.78 25.31
C TRP A 973 -1.49 -12.71 26.52
N TYR A 974 -2.52 -12.96 27.34
CA TYR A 974 -2.38 -13.75 28.58
C TYR A 974 -1.82 -15.17 28.38
N PRO A 975 -2.18 -15.93 27.32
CA PRO A 975 -1.67 -17.29 27.13
C PRO A 975 -0.16 -17.32 26.86
N SER A 976 0.36 -16.30 26.19
CA SER A 976 1.79 -16.14 25.91
C SER A 976 2.54 -15.72 27.17
N MET A 977 1.99 -14.81 27.99
CA MET A 977 2.57 -14.46 29.28
C MET A 977 2.69 -15.68 30.20
N LEU A 978 1.61 -16.46 30.38
CA LEU A 978 1.65 -17.63 31.25
C LEU A 978 2.61 -18.73 30.75
N GLN A 979 2.76 -18.91 29.43
CA GLN A 979 3.75 -19.84 28.89
C GLN A 979 5.19 -19.38 29.13
N SER A 980 5.47 -18.09 28.91
CA SER A 980 6.81 -17.53 29.13
C SER A 980 7.18 -17.55 30.62
N LEU A 981 6.28 -17.16 31.51
CA LEU A 981 6.50 -17.26 32.96
C LEU A 981 6.59 -18.73 33.41
N GLY A 982 5.75 -19.61 32.88
CA GLY A 982 5.81 -21.05 33.17
C GLY A 982 7.18 -21.64 32.83
N LYS A 983 7.72 -21.37 31.63
CA LYS A 983 9.06 -21.81 31.21
C LYS A 983 10.22 -21.25 32.05
N VAL A 984 10.00 -20.15 32.78
CA VAL A 984 11.01 -19.49 33.62
C VAL A 984 10.94 -19.93 35.08
N PHE A 985 9.74 -20.22 35.60
CA PHE A 985 9.51 -20.50 37.01
C PHE A 985 9.10 -21.95 37.32
N LEU A 986 8.70 -22.74 36.33
CA LEU A 986 8.43 -24.17 36.45
C LEU A 986 9.54 -24.94 35.71
N ASP A 987 10.49 -25.49 36.46
CA ASP A 987 11.61 -26.28 35.92
C ASP A 987 11.09 -27.62 35.33
N ASP A 988 11.22 -27.77 34.01
CA ASP A 988 10.81 -28.97 33.25
C ASP A 988 11.47 -30.27 33.74
N SER A 989 12.52 -30.20 34.56
CA SER A 989 13.19 -31.38 35.14
C SER A 989 12.52 -31.93 36.42
N ASN A 990 11.62 -31.18 37.07
CA ASN A 990 10.90 -31.63 38.28
C ASN A 990 9.37 -31.58 38.18
N TYR A 991 8.79 -30.98 37.13
CA TYR A 991 7.33 -30.94 36.97
C TYR A 991 6.76 -32.24 36.36
N LYS A 992 6.50 -33.24 37.20
CA LYS A 992 5.56 -34.31 36.82
C LYS A 992 4.13 -33.73 36.87
N PRO A 993 3.38 -33.66 35.75
CA PRO A 993 1.96 -33.35 35.82
C PRO A 993 1.28 -34.44 36.65
N MET A 994 0.69 -34.07 37.80
CA MET A 994 -0.02 -35.01 38.66
C MET A 994 -1.14 -35.67 37.86
N LYS A 995 -1.04 -36.97 37.63
CA LYS A 995 -2.14 -37.73 37.06
C LYS A 995 -3.12 -38.07 38.18
N VAL A 996 -4.40 -38.18 37.86
CA VAL A 996 -5.42 -38.68 38.79
C VAL A 996 -5.07 -40.12 39.27
N GLU A 997 -4.25 -40.85 38.50
CA GLU A 997 -3.65 -42.14 38.89
C GLU A 997 -2.61 -42.06 40.01
N ASP A 998 -1.88 -40.95 40.18
CA ASP A 998 -0.82 -40.82 41.17
C ASP A 998 -1.35 -40.58 42.60
N LEU A 999 -2.60 -40.09 42.73
CA LEU A 999 -3.31 -39.93 44.01
C LEU A 999 -3.53 -41.23 44.79
N ILE A 1000 -3.38 -42.39 44.15
CA ILE A 1000 -3.55 -43.72 44.77
C ILE A 1000 -2.35 -44.08 45.68
N LYS A 1001 -1.23 -43.33 45.63
CA LYS A 1001 0.03 -43.67 46.32
C LYS A 1001 0.31 -42.91 47.62
N SER A 1002 -0.62 -42.11 48.12
CA SER A 1002 -0.44 -41.31 49.35
C SER A 1002 -1.47 -41.61 50.45
N SER A 1003 -1.91 -42.87 50.56
CA SER A 1003 -2.89 -43.31 51.56
C SER A 1003 -2.55 -44.70 52.15
N ASP A 1004 -1.33 -44.81 52.69
CA ASP A 1004 -0.85 -45.82 53.65
C ASP A 1004 -0.02 -45.07 54.73
#